data_AF-A0A2L0S192-F1
#
_entry.id   AF-A0A2L0S192-F1
#
_cell.length_a   1.000
_cell.length_b   1.000
_cell.length_c   1.000
_cell.angle_alpha   90.00
_cell.angle_beta   90.00
_cell.angle_gamma   90.00
#
_symmetry.space_group_name_H-M   'P 1'
#
loop_
_entity.id
_entity.type
_entity.pdbx_description
1 polymer ?
#
loop_
_entity_poly.entity_id
_entity_poly.type
_entity_poly.pdbx_seq_one_letter_code
_entity_poly.pdbx_strand_id
1 'polypeptide(L)'
;MGLSEFNSSISQFCIEIYKAFNNLKDPIMTAAQAAITDEKSSIWATLITDIITVAAALGALALPISLNVIETTRTRYRSPSLLKITSSLSGVDAKRLNQHLFMVLGASLVAKFFISIRVFDLISLVPYLFGLMVGFCVVVYRVYQHLKFTYTFMSNIEAVHERIYLDINKYAKRSFLLDDDRRGAVGRGVLKINSFFSNRIKIQDNIAALMELESYLLCADPMRTDLDSRVRTISYKAFNNLENNDANEFVRHLLASLPSVLASVEVSREVDVYQSVAGFYLNLSMGAILAKEEYRSQIGVIERIARFREEKLPSYGRFCRNGRLFLSFANKAKSGNEAYAYLQAHFNLLIETSAREQPENIPELLRNVRQVIQYKGNYNKGAWDLPERVEELWGYSLMPELDKDISDTYAGRLAVDELYKKIEKKYKPEMRAYIDEKFADKIVAREKLDKIDAALEECWHGIELNRFSSEIETETLRVLATLLSTHPEIFVECRELRNPAGSQSFNVGHSPVPTSMSECVAAFLSAKNFSDFYPVRNELQEYKIVDAIGALIAYELWNTFILRASGATIKPEMSIPVMPSCQLRELKAAAQRIPLLQISLLKALANTRFIDRLGILSEQALALREYACEFCELLSGAVIENTKNLIANQKLDVASLERFKCEVTEAFGASVKKYDLFKRVTLGEVSPIVSNISLPREAFLSGNDTYYVFDTYGFNFAQEIHHWLNAQILFRSQLTGNAEITLPTRKAEWMICSSNALKKFQAAGFTTSGRKLIWPDGRGSMKFIEINCDGCGYYLVFSGESLVKVCYVHRESALPISISFADNGEFVDFKIEYYVGVRQ
;
A
#
# COMPACT_ATOMS: atom_id res chain seq x y z
N MET A 1 -40.22 37.94 -17.59
CA MET A 1 -39.95 39.38 -17.76
C MET A 1 -38.73 39.53 -18.64
N GLY A 2 -38.94 40.06 -19.84
CA GLY A 2 -38.03 39.93 -20.98
C GLY A 2 -36.93 40.97 -20.98
N LEU A 3 -35.81 40.67 -21.68
CA LEU A 3 -34.73 41.62 -21.97
C LEU A 3 -35.26 42.94 -22.59
N SER A 4 -36.41 42.89 -23.26
CA SER A 4 -37.12 44.06 -23.81
C SER A 4 -37.71 44.96 -22.73
N GLU A 5 -38.27 44.40 -21.65
CA GLU A 5 -38.81 45.18 -20.52
C GLU A 5 -37.67 45.84 -19.73
N PHE A 6 -36.54 45.16 -19.56
CA PHE A 6 -35.35 45.72 -18.89
C PHE A 6 -34.68 46.82 -19.72
N ASN A 7 -34.52 46.62 -21.04
CA ASN A 7 -34.03 47.67 -21.93
C ASN A 7 -35.03 48.83 -22.07
N SER A 8 -36.33 48.57 -21.99
CA SER A 8 -37.36 49.63 -21.96
C SER A 8 -37.33 50.41 -20.64
N SER A 9 -37.01 49.75 -19.52
CA SER A 9 -36.87 50.39 -18.21
C SER A 9 -35.58 51.21 -18.12
N ILE A 10 -34.46 50.71 -18.64
CA ILE A 10 -33.22 51.49 -18.77
C ILE A 10 -33.40 52.64 -19.77
N SER A 11 -34.10 52.42 -20.88
CA SER A 11 -34.42 53.47 -21.84
C SER A 11 -35.33 54.54 -21.22
N GLN A 12 -36.39 54.14 -20.51
CA GLN A 12 -37.27 55.07 -19.79
C GLN A 12 -36.54 55.79 -18.66
N PHE A 13 -35.66 55.11 -17.92
CA PHE A 13 -34.84 55.73 -16.89
C PHE A 13 -33.82 56.71 -17.48
N CYS A 14 -33.21 56.39 -18.62
CA CYS A 14 -32.35 57.31 -19.37
C CYS A 14 -33.14 58.48 -19.97
N ILE A 15 -34.37 58.27 -20.42
CA ILE A 15 -35.26 59.33 -20.92
C ILE A 15 -35.77 60.21 -19.77
N GLU A 16 -36.05 59.65 -18.60
CA GLU A 16 -36.42 60.39 -17.40
C GLU A 16 -35.23 61.14 -16.80
N ILE A 17 -34.03 60.55 -16.80
CA ILE A 17 -32.80 61.28 -16.49
C ILE A 17 -32.58 62.39 -17.52
N TYR A 18 -32.77 62.13 -18.81
CA TYR A 18 -32.62 63.16 -19.86
C TYR A 18 -33.67 64.27 -19.73
N LYS A 19 -34.92 63.96 -19.38
CA LYS A 19 -35.97 64.93 -19.07
C LYS A 19 -35.69 65.68 -17.78
N ALA A 20 -35.24 65.01 -16.72
CA ALA A 20 -34.84 65.63 -15.47
C ALA A 20 -33.63 66.55 -15.68
N PHE A 21 -32.67 66.15 -16.51
CA PHE A 21 -31.50 66.93 -16.88
C PHE A 21 -31.87 68.14 -17.75
N ASN A 22 -32.82 68.00 -18.68
CA ASN A 22 -33.35 69.12 -19.46
C ASN A 22 -34.22 70.07 -18.61
N ASN A 23 -34.99 69.56 -17.65
CA ASN A 23 -35.75 70.37 -16.70
C ASN A 23 -34.85 71.05 -15.65
N LEU A 24 -33.67 70.48 -15.35
CA LEU A 24 -32.61 71.12 -14.57
C LEU A 24 -31.78 72.10 -15.41
N LYS A 25 -31.71 71.91 -16.73
CA LYS A 25 -30.94 72.75 -17.65
C LYS A 25 -31.44 74.19 -17.63
N ASP A 26 -32.74 74.43 -17.70
CA ASP A 26 -33.27 75.81 -17.72
C ASP A 26 -33.05 76.60 -16.42
N PRO A 27 -33.29 76.05 -15.20
CA PRO A 27 -32.97 76.74 -13.95
C PRO A 27 -31.46 76.83 -13.67
N ILE A 28 -30.64 75.85 -14.08
CA ILE A 28 -29.18 75.93 -13.96
C ILE A 28 -28.61 76.94 -14.96
N MET A 29 -29.16 77.02 -16.17
CA MET A 29 -28.69 77.93 -17.21
C MET A 29 -29.15 79.36 -16.94
N THR A 30 -30.32 79.56 -16.31
CA THR A 30 -30.76 80.87 -15.80
C THR A 30 -30.05 81.28 -14.51
N ALA A 31 -29.77 80.35 -13.57
CA ALA A 31 -28.94 80.63 -12.40
C ALA A 31 -27.47 80.89 -12.80
N ALA A 32 -26.96 80.20 -13.82
CA ALA A 32 -25.66 80.48 -14.41
C ALA A 32 -25.67 81.83 -15.16
N GLN A 33 -26.71 82.17 -15.91
CA GLN A 33 -26.85 83.49 -16.55
C GLN A 33 -26.92 84.63 -15.52
N ALA A 34 -27.60 84.43 -14.38
CA ALA A 34 -27.64 85.37 -13.26
C ALA A 34 -26.30 85.48 -12.53
N ALA A 35 -25.55 84.38 -12.39
CA ALA A 35 -24.20 84.39 -11.80
C ALA A 35 -23.11 84.93 -12.74
N ILE A 36 -23.32 84.84 -14.07
CA ILE A 36 -22.35 85.27 -15.10
C ILE A 36 -22.48 86.76 -15.43
N THR A 37 -23.64 87.37 -15.18
CA THR A 37 -23.86 88.80 -15.44
C THR A 37 -23.24 89.71 -14.39
N ASP A 38 -22.94 89.20 -13.18
CA ASP A 38 -22.43 90.03 -12.08
C ASP A 38 -20.95 89.86 -11.72
N GLU A 39 -20.25 88.80 -12.14
CA GLU A 39 -18.83 88.66 -11.75
C GLU A 39 -17.90 87.97 -12.78
N LYS A 40 -16.70 88.55 -12.88
CA LYS A 40 -15.69 88.36 -13.93
C LYS A 40 -15.25 86.90 -14.11
N SER A 41 -14.85 86.59 -15.36
CA SER A 41 -14.11 85.40 -15.80
C SER A 41 -12.90 84.97 -14.93
N SER A 42 -12.48 85.77 -13.95
CA SER A 42 -11.43 85.44 -12.98
C SER A 42 -11.83 84.35 -12.00
N ILE A 43 -13.12 84.21 -11.61
CA ILE A 43 -13.55 83.21 -10.61
C ILE A 43 -13.49 81.78 -11.19
N TRP A 44 -13.88 81.60 -12.46
CA TRP A 44 -13.79 80.30 -13.12
C TRP A 44 -12.34 79.92 -13.46
N ALA A 45 -11.52 80.88 -13.87
CA ALA A 45 -10.09 80.66 -14.12
C ALA A 45 -9.31 80.33 -12.84
N THR A 46 -9.66 80.94 -11.71
CA THR A 46 -9.13 80.61 -10.39
C THR A 46 -9.60 79.23 -9.95
N LEU A 47 -10.89 78.91 -10.07
CA LEU A 47 -11.42 77.58 -9.72
C LEU A 47 -10.78 76.44 -10.52
N ILE A 48 -10.51 76.62 -11.81
CA ILE A 48 -9.78 75.60 -12.61
C ILE A 48 -8.31 75.53 -12.21
N THR A 49 -7.71 76.66 -11.84
CA THR A 49 -6.35 76.68 -11.30
C THR A 49 -6.28 75.95 -9.95
N ASP A 50 -7.32 76.07 -9.11
CA ASP A 50 -7.47 75.32 -7.86
C ASP A 50 -7.68 73.83 -8.11
N ILE A 51 -8.48 73.45 -9.13
CA ILE A 51 -8.61 72.04 -9.53
C ILE A 51 -7.28 71.49 -10.03
N ILE A 52 -6.51 72.24 -10.83
CA ILE A 52 -5.18 71.81 -11.31
C ILE A 52 -4.21 71.66 -10.13
N THR A 53 -4.16 72.62 -9.22
CA THR A 53 -3.24 72.59 -8.08
C THR A 53 -3.60 71.47 -7.11
N VAL A 54 -4.88 71.27 -6.80
CA VAL A 54 -5.35 70.17 -5.95
C VAL A 54 -5.19 68.81 -6.65
N ALA A 55 -5.48 68.69 -7.95
CA ALA A 55 -5.24 67.45 -8.69
C ALA A 55 -3.74 67.11 -8.79
N ALA A 56 -2.87 68.11 -8.98
CA ALA A 56 -1.42 67.93 -8.97
C ALA A 56 -0.92 67.52 -7.58
N ALA A 57 -1.42 68.15 -6.52
CA ALA A 57 -1.10 67.79 -5.14
C ALA A 57 -1.58 66.37 -4.78
N LEU A 58 -2.81 66.00 -5.17
CA LEU A 58 -3.35 64.66 -4.97
C LEU A 58 -2.60 63.60 -5.79
N GLY A 59 -2.19 63.92 -7.02
CA GLY A 59 -1.32 63.06 -7.83
C GLY A 59 0.05 62.86 -7.20
N ALA A 60 0.64 63.93 -6.65
CA ALA A 60 1.91 63.86 -5.92
C ALA A 60 1.82 63.08 -4.61
N LEU A 61 0.66 63.05 -3.94
CA LEU A 61 0.41 62.25 -2.73
C LEU A 61 0.10 60.79 -3.04
N ALA A 62 -0.64 60.50 -4.12
CA ALA A 62 -1.11 59.15 -4.45
C ALA A 62 0.04 58.16 -4.75
N LEU A 63 1.13 58.64 -5.36
CA LEU A 63 2.26 57.80 -5.76
C LEU A 63 3.12 57.32 -4.57
N PRO A 64 3.56 58.20 -3.63
CA PRO A 64 4.18 57.79 -2.37
C PRO A 64 3.30 56.86 -1.54
N ILE A 65 1.99 57.07 -1.53
CA ILE A 65 1.05 56.26 -0.75
C ILE A 65 0.92 54.85 -1.34
N SER A 66 0.87 54.75 -2.67
CA SER A 66 0.90 53.46 -3.36
C SER A 66 2.21 52.70 -3.10
N LEU A 67 3.34 53.40 -3.10
CA LEU A 67 4.64 52.82 -2.75
C LEU A 67 4.71 52.37 -1.29
N ASN A 68 4.18 53.17 -0.36
CA ASN A 68 4.09 52.81 1.05
C ASN A 68 3.22 51.57 1.29
N VAL A 69 2.13 51.39 0.53
CA VAL A 69 1.31 50.16 0.59
C VAL A 69 2.13 48.96 0.10
N ILE A 70 2.86 49.10 -1.02
CA ILE A 70 3.74 48.05 -1.57
C ILE A 70 4.88 47.71 -0.61
N GLU A 71 5.44 48.71 0.04
CA GLU A 71 6.51 48.51 1.00
C GLU A 71 5.96 47.85 2.26
N THR A 72 4.88 48.35 2.84
CA THR A 72 4.29 47.82 4.08
C THR A 72 3.80 46.38 3.92
N THR A 73 3.16 46.05 2.80
CA THR A 73 2.75 44.67 2.48
C THR A 73 3.95 43.72 2.38
N ARG A 74 5.06 44.18 1.80
CA ARG A 74 6.28 43.39 1.61
C ARG A 74 7.13 43.28 2.88
N THR A 75 7.29 44.35 3.63
CA THR A 75 8.21 44.43 4.77
C THR A 75 7.56 44.07 6.09
N ARG A 76 6.37 44.61 6.37
CA ARG A 76 5.66 44.44 7.65
C ARG A 76 4.84 43.16 7.69
N TYR A 77 4.01 42.94 6.68
CA TYR A 77 3.09 41.79 6.64
C TYR A 77 3.63 40.59 5.85
N ARG A 78 4.71 40.78 5.09
CA ARG A 78 5.36 39.76 4.24
C ARG A 78 4.36 38.99 3.36
N SER A 79 3.32 39.68 2.88
CA SER A 79 2.18 39.07 2.18
C SER A 79 2.11 39.56 0.72
N PRO A 80 2.73 38.85 -0.23
CA PRO A 80 2.65 39.20 -1.66
C PRO A 80 1.24 38.97 -2.22
N SER A 81 0.46 38.06 -1.63
CA SER A 81 -0.90 37.74 -2.08
C SER A 81 -1.86 38.88 -1.75
N LEU A 82 -1.67 39.55 -0.62
CA LEU A 82 -2.49 40.69 -0.24
C LEU A 82 -2.34 41.86 -1.23
N LEU A 83 -1.15 42.06 -1.82
CA LEU A 83 -0.96 43.08 -2.86
C LEU A 83 -1.87 42.88 -4.06
N LYS A 84 -2.09 41.63 -4.49
CA LYS A 84 -2.95 41.34 -5.64
C LYS A 84 -4.42 41.70 -5.41
N ILE A 85 -4.82 41.75 -4.14
CA ILE A 85 -6.22 41.86 -3.70
C ILE A 85 -6.51 43.26 -3.16
N THR A 86 -5.48 44.05 -2.84
CA THR A 86 -5.60 45.44 -2.37
C THR A 86 -6.56 46.29 -3.21
N SER A 87 -6.52 46.16 -4.54
CA SER A 87 -7.42 46.88 -5.45
C SER A 87 -8.89 46.45 -5.30
N SER A 88 -9.13 45.15 -5.06
CA SER A 88 -10.47 44.61 -4.82
C SER A 88 -11.01 44.94 -3.42
N LEU A 89 -10.15 44.95 -2.39
CA LEU A 89 -10.52 45.28 -1.01
C LEU A 89 -10.77 46.77 -0.81
N SER A 90 -9.97 47.61 -1.47
CA SER A 90 -10.15 49.07 -1.43
C SER A 90 -11.27 49.55 -2.36
N GLY A 91 -11.66 48.75 -3.37
CA GLY A 91 -12.60 49.14 -4.42
C GLY A 91 -12.02 50.14 -5.43
N VAL A 92 -10.72 50.47 -5.30
CA VAL A 92 -10.03 51.48 -6.11
C VAL A 92 -8.71 50.89 -6.62
N ASP A 93 -8.60 50.72 -7.93
CA ASP A 93 -7.33 50.34 -8.56
C ASP A 93 -6.41 51.57 -8.60
N ALA A 94 -5.30 51.53 -7.87
CA ALA A 94 -4.34 52.62 -7.77
C ALA A 94 -3.79 53.06 -9.14
N LYS A 95 -3.63 52.13 -10.10
CA LYS A 95 -3.20 52.47 -11.46
C LYS A 95 -4.26 53.27 -12.21
N ARG A 96 -5.53 52.86 -12.11
CA ARG A 96 -6.67 53.59 -12.71
C ARG A 96 -6.92 54.92 -12.00
N LEU A 97 -6.73 54.98 -10.68
CA LEU A 97 -6.84 56.22 -9.91
C LEU A 97 -5.83 57.27 -10.40
N ASN A 98 -4.56 56.86 -10.57
CA ASN A 98 -3.53 57.72 -11.13
C ASN A 98 -3.87 58.16 -12.55
N GLN A 99 -4.34 57.25 -13.41
CA GLN A 99 -4.79 57.59 -14.76
C GLN A 99 -5.95 58.60 -14.76
N HIS A 100 -6.94 58.43 -13.88
CA HIS A 100 -8.06 59.36 -13.75
C HIS A 100 -7.61 60.74 -13.22
N LEU A 101 -6.68 60.79 -12.26
CA LEU A 101 -6.07 62.04 -11.79
C LEU A 101 -5.31 62.76 -12.92
N PHE A 102 -4.51 62.03 -13.70
CA PHE A 102 -3.80 62.59 -14.86
C PHE A 102 -4.76 63.03 -15.98
N MET A 103 -5.85 62.30 -16.21
CA MET A 103 -6.88 62.69 -17.19
C MET A 103 -7.62 63.95 -16.76
N VAL A 104 -7.99 64.07 -15.48
CA VAL A 104 -8.61 65.29 -14.94
C VAL A 104 -7.63 66.46 -15.00
N LEU A 105 -6.35 66.25 -14.66
CA LEU A 105 -5.32 67.28 -14.77
C LEU A 105 -5.09 67.72 -16.23
N GLY A 106 -5.00 66.77 -17.16
CA GLY A 106 -4.89 67.05 -18.60
C GLY A 106 -6.10 67.79 -19.16
N ALA A 107 -7.32 67.34 -18.82
CA ALA A 107 -8.56 68.02 -19.22
C ALA A 107 -8.66 69.43 -18.61
N SER A 108 -8.22 69.61 -17.35
CA SER A 108 -8.20 70.91 -16.68
C SER A 108 -7.18 71.87 -17.29
N LEU A 109 -6.00 71.37 -17.71
CA LEU A 109 -5.00 72.15 -18.43
C LEU A 109 -5.51 72.59 -19.81
N VAL A 110 -6.17 71.69 -20.53
CA VAL A 110 -6.83 71.99 -21.81
C VAL A 110 -7.95 73.02 -21.62
N ALA A 111 -8.78 72.87 -20.57
CA ALA A 111 -9.80 73.85 -20.22
C ALA A 111 -9.21 75.23 -19.91
N LYS A 112 -8.13 75.28 -19.12
CA LYS A 112 -7.40 76.51 -18.77
C LYS A 112 -6.80 77.17 -20.02
N PHE A 113 -6.25 76.38 -20.93
CA PHE A 113 -5.73 76.86 -22.21
C PHE A 113 -6.83 77.47 -23.09
N PHE A 114 -7.98 76.80 -23.20
CA PHE A 114 -9.13 77.33 -23.97
C PHE A 114 -9.69 78.63 -23.39
N ILE A 115 -9.75 78.77 -22.06
CA ILE A 115 -10.13 80.02 -21.39
C ILE A 115 -9.10 81.12 -21.62
N SER A 116 -7.80 80.77 -21.57
CA SER A 116 -6.72 81.74 -21.74
C SER A 116 -6.60 82.27 -23.17
N ILE A 117 -7.01 81.49 -24.17
CA ILE A 117 -6.99 81.88 -25.60
C ILE A 117 -8.34 82.48 -26.06
N ARG A 118 -9.38 82.45 -25.21
CA ARG A 118 -10.74 82.97 -25.50
C ARG A 118 -11.37 82.37 -26.78
N VAL A 119 -11.23 81.06 -26.98
CA VAL A 119 -11.70 80.38 -28.21
C VAL A 119 -13.24 80.24 -28.28
N PHE A 120 -13.94 80.29 -27.14
CA PHE A 120 -15.39 80.14 -27.04
C PHE A 120 -16.01 81.18 -26.08
N ASP A 121 -17.28 81.53 -26.30
CA ASP A 121 -18.06 82.32 -25.35
C ASP A 121 -18.25 81.55 -24.03
N LEU A 122 -18.16 82.28 -22.90
CA LEU A 122 -18.17 81.72 -21.54
C LEU A 122 -19.37 80.80 -21.30
N ILE A 123 -20.52 81.14 -21.89
CA ILE A 123 -21.81 80.42 -21.79
C ILE A 123 -21.72 79.00 -22.35
N SER A 124 -21.00 78.79 -23.45
CA SER A 124 -20.81 77.47 -24.07
C SER A 124 -19.84 76.58 -23.30
N LEU A 125 -19.03 77.17 -22.42
CA LEU A 125 -18.01 76.48 -21.62
C LEU A 125 -18.54 75.96 -20.28
N VAL A 126 -19.64 76.53 -19.76
CA VAL A 126 -20.24 76.17 -18.46
C VAL A 126 -20.58 74.68 -18.33
N PRO A 127 -21.22 74.01 -19.31
CA PRO A 127 -21.55 72.58 -19.18
C PRO A 127 -20.30 71.69 -19.09
N TYR A 128 -19.22 72.08 -19.79
CA TYR A 128 -17.95 71.38 -19.78
C TYR A 128 -17.22 71.55 -18.44
N LEU A 129 -17.19 72.77 -17.89
CA LEU A 129 -16.62 73.03 -16.57
C LEU A 129 -17.39 72.35 -15.44
N PHE A 130 -18.72 72.31 -15.52
CA PHE A 130 -19.55 71.58 -14.56
C PHE A 130 -19.28 70.07 -14.62
N GLY A 131 -19.20 69.49 -15.83
CA GLY A 131 -18.82 68.09 -16.01
C GLY A 131 -17.43 67.76 -15.46
N LEU A 132 -16.47 68.66 -15.66
CA LEU A 132 -15.11 68.53 -15.12
C LEU A 132 -15.10 68.59 -13.59
N MET A 133 -15.87 69.49 -12.98
CA MET A 133 -15.99 69.62 -11.52
C MET A 133 -16.62 68.36 -10.90
N VAL A 134 -17.70 67.85 -11.49
CA VAL A 134 -18.33 66.58 -11.07
C VAL A 134 -17.34 65.42 -11.19
N GLY A 135 -16.61 65.34 -12.32
CA GLY A 135 -15.57 64.34 -12.54
C GLY A 135 -14.44 64.44 -11.51
N PHE A 136 -14.00 65.66 -11.18
CA PHE A 136 -12.98 65.92 -10.17
C PHE A 136 -13.46 65.50 -8.77
N CYS A 137 -14.69 65.84 -8.37
CA CYS A 137 -15.25 65.42 -7.08
C CYS A 137 -15.33 63.89 -6.94
N VAL A 138 -15.70 63.19 -8.01
CA VAL A 138 -15.70 61.71 -8.04
C VAL A 138 -14.28 61.15 -7.86
N VAL A 139 -13.28 61.77 -8.49
CA VAL A 139 -11.88 61.37 -8.34
C VAL A 139 -11.38 61.66 -6.92
N VAL A 140 -11.66 62.83 -6.35
CA VAL A 140 -11.31 63.18 -4.95
C VAL A 140 -11.94 62.19 -3.97
N TYR A 141 -13.21 61.82 -4.18
CA TYR A 141 -13.88 60.81 -3.36
C TYR A 141 -13.17 59.44 -3.45
N ARG A 142 -12.75 59.01 -4.65
CA ARG A 142 -11.96 57.77 -4.82
C ARG A 142 -10.58 57.85 -4.15
N VAL A 143 -9.92 59.01 -4.20
CA VAL A 143 -8.65 59.23 -3.47
C VAL A 143 -8.88 59.13 -1.97
N TYR A 144 -9.92 59.77 -1.44
CA TYR A 144 -10.27 59.68 -0.02
C TYR A 144 -10.56 58.24 0.42
N GLN A 145 -11.31 57.47 -0.38
CA GLN A 145 -11.56 56.05 -0.12
C GLN A 145 -10.26 55.24 -0.07
N HIS A 146 -9.35 55.47 -1.02
CA HIS A 146 -8.05 54.79 -1.06
C HIS A 146 -7.16 55.17 0.13
N LEU A 147 -7.11 56.45 0.52
CA LEU A 147 -6.39 56.94 1.69
C LEU A 147 -6.91 56.33 2.99
N LYS A 148 -8.23 56.29 3.16
CA LYS A 148 -8.88 55.66 4.32
C LYS A 148 -8.54 54.17 4.40
N PHE A 149 -8.54 53.48 3.26
CA PHE A 149 -8.13 52.08 3.19
C PHE A 149 -6.66 51.91 3.58
N THR A 150 -5.74 52.70 3.03
CA THR A 150 -4.31 52.64 3.36
C THR A 150 -4.05 52.91 4.84
N TYR A 151 -4.74 53.89 5.43
CA TYR A 151 -4.66 54.15 6.86
C TYR A 151 -5.16 52.98 7.70
N THR A 152 -6.30 52.39 7.33
CA THR A 152 -6.84 51.19 8.00
C THR A 152 -5.88 50.01 7.85
N PHE A 153 -5.28 49.85 6.68
CA PHE A 153 -4.29 48.82 6.37
C PHE A 153 -3.01 48.94 7.21
N MET A 154 -2.62 50.17 7.59
CA MET A 154 -1.46 50.43 8.44
C MET A 154 -1.76 50.37 9.95
N SER A 155 -2.99 50.70 10.36
CA SER A 155 -3.36 50.86 11.78
C SER A 155 -4.12 49.67 12.36
N ASN A 156 -4.98 49.01 11.58
CA ASN A 156 -5.86 47.94 12.04
C ASN A 156 -5.92 46.79 11.02
N ILE A 157 -4.93 45.91 11.10
CA ILE A 157 -4.82 44.74 10.23
C ILE A 157 -5.94 43.72 10.47
N GLU A 158 -6.51 43.68 11.68
CA GLU A 158 -7.65 42.81 12.01
C GLU A 158 -8.90 43.21 11.23
N ALA A 159 -9.12 44.51 11.00
CA ALA A 159 -10.22 44.97 10.14
C ALA A 159 -10.05 44.54 8.67
N VAL A 160 -8.81 44.40 8.20
CA VAL A 160 -8.50 43.91 6.84
C VAL A 160 -8.68 42.40 6.77
N HIS A 161 -8.21 41.68 7.79
CA HIS A 161 -8.44 40.25 7.96
C HIS A 161 -9.94 39.92 7.96
N GLU A 162 -10.75 40.63 8.74
CA GLU A 162 -12.21 40.46 8.80
C GLU A 162 -12.86 40.68 7.43
N ARG A 163 -12.39 41.67 6.67
CA ARG A 163 -12.91 41.97 5.34
C ARG A 163 -12.65 40.83 4.34
N ILE A 164 -11.44 40.25 4.37
CA ILE A 164 -11.07 39.10 3.53
C ILE A 164 -11.88 37.87 3.96
N TYR A 165 -12.00 37.63 5.27
CA TYR A 165 -12.81 36.54 5.81
C TYR A 165 -14.28 36.65 5.35
N LEU A 166 -14.88 37.84 5.41
CA LEU A 166 -16.26 38.06 4.98
C LEU A 166 -16.46 37.75 3.48
N ASP A 167 -15.49 38.07 2.64
CA ASP A 167 -15.56 37.75 1.21
C ASP A 167 -15.43 36.24 0.94
N ILE A 168 -14.56 35.55 1.68
CA ILE A 168 -14.48 34.07 1.65
C ILE A 168 -15.77 33.43 2.17
N ASN A 169 -16.34 33.94 3.27
CA ASN A 169 -17.59 33.43 3.84
C ASN A 169 -18.78 33.66 2.90
N LYS A 170 -18.84 34.81 2.20
CA LYS A 170 -19.84 35.05 1.16
C LYS A 170 -19.70 34.06 0.01
N TYR A 171 -18.48 33.76 -0.44
CA TYR A 171 -18.23 32.75 -1.45
C TYR A 171 -18.70 31.37 -0.98
N ALA A 172 -18.28 30.94 0.21
CA ALA A 172 -18.67 29.66 0.80
C ALA A 172 -20.20 29.51 0.94
N LYS A 173 -20.90 30.54 1.45
CA LYS A 173 -22.38 30.61 1.56
C LYS A 173 -23.13 30.60 0.23
N ARG A 174 -22.48 31.01 -0.86
CA ARG A 174 -23.06 31.00 -2.20
C ARG A 174 -22.82 29.70 -2.95
N SER A 175 -21.81 28.95 -2.54
CA SER A 175 -21.31 27.81 -3.28
C SER A 175 -21.60 26.48 -2.58
N PHE A 176 -20.89 26.15 -1.49
CA PHE A 176 -20.91 24.81 -0.90
C PHE A 176 -21.51 24.76 0.52
N LEU A 177 -21.84 25.90 1.13
CA LEU A 177 -22.57 26.01 2.40
C LEU A 177 -24.07 26.28 2.19
N LEU A 178 -24.66 25.77 1.10
CA LEU A 178 -26.08 25.94 0.84
C LEU A 178 -26.88 25.18 1.92
N ASP A 179 -27.60 25.91 2.78
CA ASP A 179 -28.60 25.31 3.68
C ASP A 179 -29.77 24.83 2.81
N ASP A 180 -29.92 23.51 2.65
CA ASP A 180 -30.97 22.92 1.80
C ASP A 180 -32.39 23.24 2.29
N ASP A 181 -32.59 23.59 3.56
CA ASP A 181 -33.94 23.65 4.15
C ASP A 181 -34.57 25.03 4.35
N ARG A 182 -33.92 26.16 4.00
CA ARG A 182 -34.47 27.49 4.40
C ARG A 182 -34.49 28.63 3.39
N ARG A 183 -34.16 28.41 2.12
CA ARG A 183 -34.23 29.50 1.12
C ARG A 183 -35.16 29.15 -0.04
N GLY A 184 -36.41 29.62 0.08
CA GLY A 184 -37.40 29.62 -1.00
C GLY A 184 -36.88 30.31 -2.27
N ALA A 185 -37.60 30.11 -3.39
CA ALA A 185 -37.20 30.50 -4.74
C ALA A 185 -36.70 31.97 -4.87
N VAL A 186 -37.17 32.87 -4.01
CA VAL A 186 -36.76 34.28 -3.93
C VAL A 186 -35.29 34.44 -3.52
N GLY A 187 -34.80 33.63 -2.58
CA GLY A 187 -33.39 33.65 -2.15
C GLY A 187 -32.41 33.16 -3.23
N ARG A 188 -32.84 32.20 -4.06
CA ARG A 188 -32.05 31.73 -5.22
C ARG A 188 -32.03 32.78 -6.35
N GLY A 189 -33.12 33.53 -6.53
CA GLY A 189 -33.21 34.62 -7.51
C GLY A 189 -32.28 35.79 -7.19
N VAL A 190 -32.22 36.23 -5.92
CA VAL A 190 -31.33 37.33 -5.48
C VAL A 190 -29.85 36.93 -5.57
N LEU A 191 -29.52 35.66 -5.36
CA LEU A 191 -28.15 35.15 -5.51
C LEU A 191 -27.72 35.07 -6.99
N LYS A 192 -28.62 34.66 -7.90
CA LYS A 192 -28.37 34.69 -9.35
C LYS A 192 -28.21 36.10 -9.91
N ILE A 193 -28.97 37.08 -9.41
CA ILE A 193 -28.82 38.47 -9.85
C ILE A 193 -27.48 39.03 -9.35
N ASN A 194 -27.09 38.74 -8.10
CA ASN A 194 -25.79 39.15 -7.58
C ASN A 194 -24.58 38.47 -8.26
N SER A 195 -24.73 37.27 -8.83
CA SER A 195 -23.65 36.61 -9.58
C SER A 195 -23.36 37.25 -10.94
N PHE A 196 -24.33 37.97 -11.52
CA PHE A 196 -24.10 38.76 -12.74
C PHE A 196 -23.34 40.06 -12.47
N PHE A 197 -23.38 40.59 -11.24
CA PHE A 197 -22.76 41.87 -10.87
C PHE A 197 -21.50 41.73 -10.01
N SER A 198 -21.16 40.54 -9.50
CA SER A 198 -19.89 40.32 -8.81
C SER A 198 -18.77 40.02 -9.82
N ASN A 199 -17.79 40.90 -9.94
CA ASN A 199 -16.48 40.54 -10.50
C ASN A 199 -16.05 39.21 -9.88
N ARG A 200 -15.60 38.24 -10.70
CA ARG A 200 -15.05 36.97 -10.22
C ARG A 200 -13.93 37.27 -9.22
N ILE A 201 -14.26 37.21 -7.94
CA ILE A 201 -13.29 37.33 -6.85
C ILE A 201 -12.34 36.15 -7.06
N LYS A 202 -11.05 36.43 -7.21
CA LYS A 202 -10.03 35.37 -7.29
C LYS A 202 -9.91 34.74 -5.91
N ILE A 203 -10.75 33.74 -5.64
CA ILE A 203 -10.83 33.09 -4.33
C ILE A 203 -9.48 32.54 -3.88
N GLN A 204 -8.68 32.05 -4.84
CA GLN A 204 -7.28 31.65 -4.63
C GLN A 204 -6.46 32.73 -3.92
N ASP A 205 -6.44 33.95 -4.47
CA ASP A 205 -5.63 35.03 -3.91
C ASP A 205 -6.17 35.38 -2.51
N ASN A 206 -7.49 35.43 -2.32
CA ASN A 206 -8.11 35.69 -1.01
C ASN A 206 -7.74 34.66 0.05
N ILE A 207 -7.75 33.37 -0.28
CA ILE A 207 -7.33 32.31 0.65
C ILE A 207 -5.84 32.48 1.00
N ALA A 208 -4.99 32.69 0.00
CA ALA A 208 -3.55 32.86 0.23
C ALA A 208 -3.26 34.09 1.12
N ALA A 209 -3.90 35.22 0.84
CA ALA A 209 -3.76 36.44 1.65
C ALA A 209 -4.32 36.27 3.06
N LEU A 210 -5.44 35.56 3.23
CA LEU A 210 -5.97 35.25 4.55
C LEU A 210 -4.97 34.43 5.36
N MET A 211 -4.41 33.37 4.77
CA MET A 211 -3.45 32.50 5.47
C MET A 211 -2.11 33.20 5.76
N GLU A 212 -1.63 34.06 4.85
CA GLU A 212 -0.45 34.92 5.10
C GLU A 212 -0.71 35.91 6.25
N LEU A 213 -1.92 36.48 6.36
CA LEU A 213 -2.30 37.33 7.48
C LEU A 213 -2.49 36.56 8.79
N GLU A 214 -3.08 35.37 8.75
CA GLU A 214 -3.17 34.47 9.91
C GLU A 214 -1.77 34.12 10.44
N SER A 215 -0.85 33.79 9.53
CA SER A 215 0.57 33.60 9.84
C SER A 215 1.16 34.82 10.56
N TYR A 216 0.97 36.03 10.01
CA TYR A 216 1.45 37.25 10.65
C TYR A 216 0.84 37.47 12.05
N LEU A 217 -0.48 37.31 12.18
CA LEU A 217 -1.20 37.51 13.44
C LEU A 217 -0.76 36.49 14.50
N LEU A 218 -0.56 35.22 14.12
CA LEU A 218 -0.03 34.19 15.01
C LEU A 218 1.39 34.49 15.48
N CYS A 219 2.21 35.13 14.63
CA CYS A 219 3.58 35.51 14.99
C CYS A 219 3.64 36.79 15.82
N ALA A 220 2.70 37.73 15.61
CA ALA A 220 2.70 39.05 16.23
C ALA A 220 1.97 39.10 17.59
N ASP A 221 0.89 38.33 17.76
CA ASP A 221 0.10 38.30 18.98
C ASP A 221 0.46 37.08 19.86
N PRO A 222 1.07 37.30 21.04
CA PRO A 222 1.46 36.21 21.92
C PRO A 222 0.27 35.42 22.49
N MET A 223 -0.93 36.01 22.55
CA MET A 223 -2.13 35.38 23.11
C MET A 223 -2.81 34.42 22.13
N ARG A 224 -2.46 34.49 20.83
CA ARG A 224 -3.01 33.57 19.83
C ARG A 224 -2.22 32.27 19.80
N THR A 225 -2.94 31.17 20.01
CA THR A 225 -2.38 29.81 20.03
C THR A 225 -2.78 28.98 18.81
N ASP A 226 -3.80 29.40 18.05
CA ASP A 226 -4.34 28.66 16.91
C ASP A 226 -4.93 29.59 15.84
N LEU A 227 -5.16 29.05 14.64
CA LEU A 227 -5.88 29.72 13.56
C LEU A 227 -7.29 30.13 13.98
N ASP A 228 -7.83 31.21 13.40
CA ASP A 228 -9.20 31.65 13.67
C ASP A 228 -10.21 30.49 13.49
N SER A 229 -10.95 30.22 14.57
CA SER A 229 -11.99 29.18 14.64
C SER A 229 -13.00 29.25 13.48
N ARG A 230 -13.27 30.45 12.98
CA ARG A 230 -14.19 30.70 11.87
C ARG A 230 -13.64 30.21 10.54
N VAL A 231 -12.33 30.35 10.33
CA VAL A 231 -11.62 29.82 9.17
C VAL A 231 -11.62 28.30 9.24
N ARG A 232 -11.26 27.73 10.39
CA ARG A 232 -11.31 26.28 10.62
C ARG A 232 -12.70 25.70 10.32
N THR A 233 -13.76 26.36 10.78
CA THR A 233 -15.15 25.93 10.55
C THR A 233 -15.51 25.89 9.06
N ILE A 234 -15.15 26.92 8.29
CA ILE A 234 -15.41 26.93 6.84
C ILE A 234 -14.61 25.82 6.15
N SER A 235 -13.34 25.63 6.54
CA SER A 235 -12.48 24.59 5.98
C SER A 235 -13.02 23.19 6.22
N TYR A 236 -13.49 22.86 7.42
CA TYR A 236 -14.11 21.56 7.70
C TYR A 236 -15.39 21.35 6.88
N LYS A 237 -16.20 22.39 6.69
CA LYS A 237 -17.42 22.28 5.88
C LYS A 237 -17.14 22.15 4.38
N ALA A 238 -16.12 22.85 3.87
CA ALA A 238 -15.65 22.70 2.48
C ALA A 238 -15.15 21.26 2.26
N PHE A 239 -14.39 20.75 3.22
CA PHE A 239 -13.86 19.39 3.21
C PHE A 239 -14.96 18.31 3.21
N ASN A 240 -16.04 18.50 3.96
CA ASN A 240 -17.15 17.55 3.97
C ASN A 240 -17.95 17.54 2.65
N ASN A 241 -17.66 18.47 1.73
CA ASN A 241 -18.36 18.62 0.45
C ASN A 241 -17.39 18.63 -0.75
N LEU A 242 -16.36 17.77 -0.72
CA LEU A 242 -15.33 17.70 -1.78
C LEU A 242 -15.86 17.35 -3.17
N GLU A 243 -17.06 16.76 -3.29
CA GLU A 243 -17.70 16.52 -4.59
C GLU A 243 -18.03 17.83 -5.32
N ASN A 244 -18.26 18.91 -4.59
CA ASN A 244 -18.47 20.23 -5.18
C ASN A 244 -17.15 20.84 -5.69
N ASN A 245 -17.10 21.23 -6.97
CA ASN A 245 -15.92 21.81 -7.61
C ASN A 245 -15.36 23.04 -6.88
N ASP A 246 -16.23 23.91 -6.38
CA ASP A 246 -15.82 25.13 -5.68
C ASP A 246 -15.26 24.82 -4.27
N ALA A 247 -15.84 23.84 -3.57
CA ALA A 247 -15.31 23.37 -2.29
C ALA A 247 -13.95 22.70 -2.48
N ASN A 248 -13.80 21.95 -3.57
CA ASN A 248 -12.54 21.32 -3.97
C ASN A 248 -11.46 22.37 -4.29
N GLU A 249 -11.80 23.41 -5.05
CA GLU A 249 -10.90 24.54 -5.35
C GLU A 249 -10.48 25.26 -4.07
N PHE A 250 -11.43 25.51 -3.14
CA PHE A 250 -11.15 26.09 -1.83
C PHE A 250 -10.14 25.25 -1.03
N VAL A 251 -10.39 23.94 -0.89
CA VAL A 251 -9.51 23.03 -0.13
C VAL A 251 -8.13 22.94 -0.75
N ARG A 252 -8.04 22.87 -2.09
CA ARG A 252 -6.76 22.86 -2.81
C ARG A 252 -5.89 24.08 -2.51
N HIS A 253 -6.48 25.27 -2.53
CA HIS A 253 -5.75 26.50 -2.23
C HIS A 253 -5.41 26.65 -0.75
N LEU A 254 -6.29 26.17 0.14
CA LEU A 254 -6.01 26.14 1.57
C LEU A 254 -4.83 25.24 1.90
N LEU A 255 -4.82 24.00 1.39
CA LEU A 255 -3.72 23.04 1.59
C LEU A 255 -2.40 23.52 0.98
N ALA A 256 -2.44 24.26 -0.14
CA ALA A 256 -1.25 24.88 -0.72
C ALA A 256 -0.68 26.03 0.15
N SER A 257 -1.52 26.69 0.95
CA SER A 257 -1.13 27.87 1.73
C SER A 257 -0.68 27.51 3.16
N LEU A 258 -1.25 26.47 3.78
CA LEU A 258 -0.90 26.05 5.15
C LEU A 258 0.61 25.78 5.38
N PRO A 259 1.36 25.18 4.43
CA PRO A 259 2.80 25.00 4.59
C PRO A 259 3.57 26.32 4.76
N SER A 260 3.13 27.45 4.20
CA SER A 260 3.83 28.73 4.44
C SER A 260 3.61 29.21 5.88
N VAL A 261 2.40 29.03 6.42
CA VAL A 261 2.06 29.33 7.81
C VAL A 261 2.93 28.52 8.76
N LEU A 262 3.06 27.22 8.54
CA LEU A 262 3.95 26.36 9.34
C LEU A 262 5.40 26.86 9.36
N ALA A 263 5.91 27.34 8.22
CA ALA A 263 7.28 27.84 8.11
C ALA A 263 7.52 29.09 8.98
N SER A 264 6.51 29.96 9.04
CA SER A 264 6.59 31.19 9.81
C SER A 264 6.53 30.92 11.32
N VAL A 265 5.64 30.03 11.74
CA VAL A 265 5.39 29.70 13.15
C VAL A 265 6.57 28.93 13.74
N GLU A 266 7.17 28.01 12.98
CA GLU A 266 8.35 27.21 13.37
C GLU A 266 9.51 28.08 13.91
N VAL A 267 9.76 29.23 13.29
CA VAL A 267 10.92 30.08 13.62
C VAL A 267 10.62 31.10 14.71
N SER A 268 9.35 31.47 14.89
CA SER A 268 8.97 32.67 15.64
C SER A 268 8.13 32.42 16.90
N ARG A 269 7.60 31.21 17.07
CA ARG A 269 6.66 30.88 18.15
C ARG A 269 7.03 29.57 18.85
N GLU A 270 6.32 29.31 19.94
CA GLU A 270 6.46 28.10 20.73
C GLU A 270 5.95 26.86 19.97
N VAL A 271 6.46 25.70 20.36
CA VAL A 271 6.15 24.41 19.72
C VAL A 271 4.65 24.11 19.76
N ASP A 272 3.94 24.49 20.82
CA ASP A 272 2.50 24.23 20.96
C ASP A 272 1.66 24.91 19.86
N VAL A 273 2.05 26.12 19.44
CA VAL A 273 1.39 26.85 18.35
C VAL A 273 1.66 26.15 17.01
N TYR A 274 2.90 25.70 16.79
CA TYR A 274 3.24 24.91 15.62
C TYR A 274 2.42 23.62 15.55
N GLN A 275 2.31 22.91 16.66
CA GLN A 275 1.54 21.67 16.77
C GLN A 275 0.06 21.85 16.42
N SER A 276 -0.57 22.95 16.86
CA SER A 276 -1.97 23.23 16.53
C SER A 276 -2.19 23.37 15.02
N VAL A 277 -1.34 24.18 14.36
CA VAL A 277 -1.41 24.40 12.91
C VAL A 277 -1.06 23.13 12.14
N ALA A 278 -0.04 22.39 12.57
CA ALA A 278 0.38 21.14 11.93
C ALA A 278 -0.70 20.07 12.06
N GLY A 279 -1.34 19.96 13.23
CA GLY A 279 -2.47 19.05 13.46
C GLY A 279 -3.66 19.38 12.56
N PHE A 280 -4.00 20.67 12.40
CA PHE A 280 -5.05 21.09 11.48
C PHE A 280 -4.72 20.76 10.02
N TYR A 281 -3.48 21.03 9.57
CA TYR A 281 -3.02 20.73 8.22
C TYR A 281 -3.04 19.23 7.92
N LEU A 282 -2.50 18.39 8.81
CA LEU A 282 -2.44 16.94 8.62
C LEU A 282 -3.84 16.31 8.58
N ASN A 283 -4.76 16.77 9.42
CA ASN A 283 -6.14 16.29 9.42
C ASN A 283 -6.84 16.56 8.07
N LEU A 284 -6.75 17.80 7.57
CA LEU A 284 -7.31 18.16 6.25
C LEU A 284 -6.61 17.42 5.10
N SER A 285 -5.28 17.33 5.14
CA SER A 285 -4.48 16.67 4.10
C SER A 285 -4.83 15.20 3.99
N MET A 286 -4.84 14.49 5.11
CA MET A 286 -5.20 13.06 5.15
C MET A 286 -6.61 12.84 4.63
N GLY A 287 -7.53 13.66 5.14
CA GLY A 287 -8.90 13.61 4.73
C GLY A 287 -9.10 13.76 3.22
N ALA A 288 -8.29 14.62 2.58
CA ALA A 288 -8.35 14.92 1.16
C ALA A 288 -7.68 13.83 0.31
N ILE A 289 -6.53 13.31 0.76
CA ILE A 289 -5.84 12.17 0.14
C ILE A 289 -6.77 10.95 0.04
N LEU A 290 -7.51 10.66 1.11
CA LEU A 290 -8.47 9.54 1.12
C LEU A 290 -9.71 9.76 0.27
N ALA A 291 -10.04 11.02 -0.05
CA ALA A 291 -11.25 11.36 -0.80
C ALA A 291 -11.02 11.46 -2.31
N LYS A 292 -9.86 11.97 -2.76
CA LYS A 292 -9.52 12.09 -4.19
C LYS A 292 -8.02 11.92 -4.44
N GLU A 293 -7.68 11.19 -5.51
CA GLU A 293 -6.29 10.91 -5.91
C GLU A 293 -5.47 12.16 -6.24
N GLU A 294 -6.10 13.26 -6.69
CA GLU A 294 -5.40 14.50 -7.02
C GLU A 294 -4.61 15.10 -5.84
N TYR A 295 -5.01 14.75 -4.61
CA TYR A 295 -4.33 15.19 -3.38
C TYR A 295 -3.14 14.32 -2.99
N ARG A 296 -2.82 13.25 -3.74
CA ARG A 296 -1.63 12.41 -3.50
C ARG A 296 -0.34 13.21 -3.35
N SER A 297 -0.19 14.28 -4.13
CA SER A 297 0.98 15.16 -4.08
C SER A 297 1.24 15.80 -2.70
N GLN A 298 0.22 15.86 -1.83
CA GLN A 298 0.36 16.37 -0.46
C GLN A 298 1.26 15.48 0.40
N ILE A 299 1.33 14.17 0.14
CA ILE A 299 2.26 13.27 0.84
C ILE A 299 3.70 13.76 0.67
N GLY A 300 4.11 14.11 -0.56
CA GLY A 300 5.44 14.67 -0.82
C GLY A 300 5.67 16.07 -0.23
N VAL A 301 4.61 16.82 0.11
CA VAL A 301 4.73 18.07 0.87
C VAL A 301 4.96 17.75 2.35
N ILE A 302 4.20 16.82 2.92
CA ILE A 302 4.33 16.36 4.31
C ILE A 302 5.73 15.79 4.56
N GLU A 303 6.24 14.97 3.64
CA GLU A 303 7.60 14.42 3.72
C GLU A 303 8.69 15.50 3.69
N ARG A 304 8.51 16.55 2.89
CA ARG A 304 9.44 17.69 2.87
C ARG A 304 9.40 18.46 4.18
N ILE A 305 8.23 18.65 4.79
CA ILE A 305 8.11 19.28 6.11
C ILE A 305 8.80 18.41 7.17
N ALA A 306 8.51 17.11 7.20
CA ALA A 306 9.12 16.16 8.14
C ALA A 306 10.66 16.15 8.06
N ARG A 307 11.23 16.20 6.85
CA ARG A 307 12.68 16.14 6.63
C ARG A 307 13.40 17.46 6.90
N PHE A 308 12.89 18.58 6.39
CA PHE A 308 13.68 19.83 6.35
C PHE A 308 13.29 20.84 7.42
N ARG A 309 12.11 20.70 8.03
CA ARG A 309 11.59 21.67 8.99
C ARG A 309 11.54 21.10 10.39
N GLU A 310 10.93 19.93 10.52
CA GLU A 310 10.81 19.27 11.82
C GLU A 310 12.15 18.69 12.32
N GLU A 311 13.22 18.70 11.52
CA GLU A 311 14.55 18.25 11.89
C GLU A 311 15.05 18.91 13.18
N LYS A 312 14.84 20.23 13.32
CA LYS A 312 15.33 21.05 14.45
C LYS A 312 14.35 21.13 15.62
N LEU A 313 13.12 20.65 15.45
CA LEU A 313 12.11 20.65 16.51
C LEU A 313 12.41 19.54 17.52
N PRO A 314 11.96 19.68 18.78
CA PRO A 314 12.00 18.58 19.73
C PRO A 314 11.06 17.45 19.29
N SER A 315 11.34 16.20 19.70
CA SER A 315 10.60 15.00 19.27
C SER A 315 9.07 15.12 19.39
N TYR A 316 8.57 15.71 20.47
CA TYR A 316 7.13 15.93 20.69
C TYR A 316 6.50 16.93 19.69
N GLY A 317 7.28 17.82 19.08
CA GLY A 317 6.85 18.82 18.10
C GLY A 317 6.84 18.33 16.64
N ARG A 318 7.40 17.15 16.34
CA ARG A 318 7.61 16.64 14.98
C ARG A 318 6.39 15.90 14.44
N PHE A 319 5.26 16.59 14.25
CA PHE A 319 3.98 15.96 13.90
C PHE A 319 3.99 15.22 12.56
N CYS A 320 4.63 15.78 11.54
CA CYS A 320 4.75 15.13 10.23
C CYS A 320 5.66 13.90 10.31
N ARG A 321 6.79 13.99 11.03
CA ARG A 321 7.76 12.89 11.18
C ARG A 321 7.26 11.76 12.08
N ASN A 322 6.51 12.09 13.13
CA ASN A 322 5.85 11.13 14.02
C ASN A 322 4.61 10.49 13.36
N GLY A 323 4.33 10.75 12.09
CA GLY A 323 3.22 10.11 11.37
C GLY A 323 1.83 10.45 11.91
N ARG A 324 1.62 11.65 12.49
CA ARG A 324 0.27 12.04 12.95
C ARG A 324 -0.79 12.07 11.84
N LEU A 325 -0.36 12.11 10.58
CA LEU A 325 -1.22 11.93 9.41
C LEU A 325 -2.12 10.69 9.55
N PHE A 326 -1.56 9.59 10.07
CA PHE A 326 -2.24 8.31 10.23
C PHE A 326 -3.42 8.35 11.23
N LEU A 327 -3.39 9.23 12.23
CA LEU A 327 -4.51 9.36 13.20
C LEU A 327 -5.84 9.74 12.56
N SER A 328 -5.80 10.41 11.41
CA SER A 328 -7.02 10.89 10.73
C SER A 328 -7.66 9.83 9.81
N PHE A 329 -7.06 8.64 9.72
CA PHE A 329 -7.56 7.52 8.90
C PHE A 329 -8.70 6.73 9.56
N ALA A 330 -8.70 6.61 10.89
CA ALA A 330 -9.54 5.67 11.66
C ALA A 330 -11.07 5.80 11.41
N ASN A 331 -11.52 6.90 10.80
CA ASN A 331 -12.93 7.21 10.59
C ASN A 331 -13.41 7.12 9.13
N LYS A 332 -12.58 6.69 8.16
CA LYS A 332 -12.96 6.71 6.73
C LYS A 332 -12.83 5.34 6.04
N ALA A 333 -13.95 4.62 5.97
CA ALA A 333 -14.09 3.28 5.37
C ALA A 333 -14.18 3.25 3.82
N LYS A 334 -13.83 4.32 3.10
CA LYS A 334 -14.14 4.48 1.66
C LYS A 334 -13.00 5.10 0.83
N SER A 335 -11.74 4.74 1.08
CA SER A 335 -10.66 5.14 0.18
C SER A 335 -10.38 4.05 -0.83
N GLY A 336 -10.14 4.44 -2.09
CA GLY A 336 -9.74 3.51 -3.15
C GLY A 336 -8.33 2.95 -2.93
N ASN A 337 -8.06 1.83 -3.60
CA ASN A 337 -6.92 0.93 -3.42
C ASN A 337 -5.57 1.65 -3.54
N GLU A 338 -5.47 2.68 -4.39
CA GLU A 338 -4.24 3.44 -4.58
C GLU A 338 -3.78 4.21 -3.33
N ALA A 339 -4.71 4.66 -2.49
CA ALA A 339 -4.38 5.46 -1.31
C ALA A 339 -3.52 4.66 -0.30
N TYR A 340 -3.80 3.35 -0.14
CA TYR A 340 -3.05 2.50 0.78
C TYR A 340 -1.60 2.31 0.34
N ALA A 341 -1.35 2.10 -0.95
CA ALA A 341 0.00 1.97 -1.49
C ALA A 341 0.85 3.25 -1.23
N TYR A 342 0.25 4.44 -1.37
CA TYR A 342 0.97 5.68 -1.11
C TYR A 342 1.21 5.94 0.37
N LEU A 343 0.25 5.58 1.23
CA LEU A 343 0.41 5.66 2.69
C LEU A 343 1.48 4.67 3.20
N GLN A 344 1.57 3.50 2.57
CA GLN A 344 2.60 2.52 2.88
C GLN A 344 3.99 3.02 2.48
N ALA A 345 4.13 3.57 1.27
CA ALA A 345 5.37 4.18 0.83
C ALA A 345 5.81 5.32 1.76
N HIS A 346 4.85 6.14 2.21
CA HIS A 346 5.07 7.18 3.20
C HIS A 346 5.55 6.63 4.55
N PHE A 347 4.90 5.56 5.05
CA PHE A 347 5.31 4.89 6.27
C PHE A 347 6.75 4.35 6.16
N ASN A 348 7.06 3.58 5.11
CA ASN A 348 8.39 3.01 4.88
C ASN A 348 9.46 4.10 4.85
N LEU A 349 9.17 5.23 4.19
CA LEU A 349 10.07 6.37 4.16
C LEU A 349 10.30 6.97 5.54
N LEU A 350 9.24 7.22 6.30
CA LEU A 350 9.32 7.82 7.64
C LEU A 350 10.05 6.90 8.63
N ILE A 351 9.73 5.61 8.61
CA ILE A 351 10.31 4.66 9.56
C ILE A 351 11.80 4.41 9.25
N GLU A 352 12.19 4.29 7.98
CA GLU A 352 13.58 4.15 7.58
C GLU A 352 14.42 5.40 7.89
N THR A 353 13.89 6.59 7.58
CA THR A 353 14.62 7.85 7.84
C THR A 353 14.72 8.13 9.34
N SER A 354 13.68 7.80 10.12
CA SER A 354 13.74 7.90 11.57
C SER A 354 14.76 6.91 12.15
N ALA A 355 14.83 5.68 11.66
CA ALA A 355 15.79 4.69 12.14
C ALA A 355 17.26 5.09 11.96
N ARG A 356 17.56 5.87 10.91
CA ARG A 356 18.93 6.31 10.60
C ARG A 356 19.33 7.61 11.27
N GLU A 357 18.41 8.58 11.32
CA GLU A 357 18.75 9.95 11.70
C GLU A 357 18.20 10.35 13.07
N GLN A 358 16.97 9.93 13.40
CA GLN A 358 16.25 10.34 14.61
C GLN A 358 15.40 9.20 15.19
N PRO A 359 16.03 8.18 15.80
CA PRO A 359 15.34 6.96 16.25
C PRO A 359 14.25 7.21 17.30
N GLU A 360 14.39 8.29 18.07
CA GLU A 360 13.44 8.76 19.10
C GLU A 360 12.02 9.05 18.58
N ASN A 361 11.83 9.22 17.27
CA ASN A 361 10.51 9.43 16.67
C ASN A 361 9.74 8.12 16.40
N ILE A 362 10.43 6.98 16.37
CA ILE A 362 9.84 5.69 15.98
C ILE A 362 8.74 5.25 16.95
N PRO A 363 8.88 5.35 18.28
CA PRO A 363 7.82 4.95 19.18
C PRO A 363 6.49 5.70 18.90
N GLU A 364 6.56 7.01 18.71
CA GLU A 364 5.37 7.83 18.44
C GLU A 364 4.82 7.59 17.02
N LEU A 365 5.68 7.32 16.03
CA LEU A 365 5.27 6.87 14.69
C LEU A 365 4.46 5.58 14.75
N LEU A 366 4.98 4.54 15.41
CA LEU A 366 4.30 3.26 15.55
C LEU A 366 2.99 3.40 16.34
N ARG A 367 2.96 4.28 17.35
CA ARG A 367 1.74 4.61 18.11
C ARG A 367 0.67 5.26 17.23
N ASN A 368 1.03 6.18 16.35
CA ASN A 368 0.09 6.86 15.46
C ASN A 368 -0.40 5.94 14.34
N VAL A 369 0.49 5.11 13.79
CA VAL A 369 0.17 4.11 12.77
C VAL A 369 -0.75 3.02 13.31
N ARG A 370 -0.66 2.69 14.60
CA ARG A 370 -1.56 1.74 15.29
C ARG A 370 -3.05 2.04 15.08
N GLN A 371 -3.43 3.31 14.87
CA GLN A 371 -4.83 3.70 14.62
C GLN A 371 -5.34 3.29 13.22
N VAL A 372 -4.41 2.98 12.32
CA VAL A 372 -4.66 2.61 10.91
C VAL A 372 -4.57 1.11 10.73
N ILE A 373 -3.70 0.46 11.50
CA ILE A 373 -3.61 -1.00 11.58
C ILE A 373 -4.86 -1.51 12.29
N GLN A 374 -5.76 -2.08 11.51
CA GLN A 374 -7.00 -2.58 12.06
C GLN A 374 -6.76 -3.85 12.87
N TYR A 375 -7.60 -4.02 13.90
CA TYR A 375 -7.76 -5.29 14.57
C TYR A 375 -8.14 -6.36 13.54
N LYS A 376 -7.45 -7.51 13.55
CA LYS A 376 -7.78 -8.75 12.81
C LYS A 376 -9.16 -9.34 13.20
N GLY A 377 -10.15 -8.51 13.49
CA GLY A 377 -11.47 -8.91 13.98
C GLY A 377 -12.56 -7.85 13.78
N ASN A 378 -12.25 -6.59 13.47
CA ASN A 378 -13.29 -5.58 13.14
C ASN A 378 -13.61 -5.51 11.63
N TYR A 379 -12.73 -6.05 10.79
CA TYR A 379 -12.87 -6.15 9.34
C TYR A 379 -12.32 -7.49 8.84
N ASN A 380 -12.51 -8.57 9.60
CA ASN A 380 -12.43 -9.90 9.01
C ASN A 380 -13.72 -10.12 8.21
N LYS A 381 -13.82 -9.43 7.07
CA LYS A 381 -14.76 -9.82 6.03
C LYS A 381 -14.22 -11.08 5.37
N GLY A 382 -14.31 -12.18 6.11
CA GLY A 382 -13.93 -13.48 5.62
C GLY A 382 -14.89 -13.92 4.53
N ALA A 383 -14.64 -15.08 3.94
CA ALA A 383 -15.61 -15.64 2.99
C ALA A 383 -17.00 -15.83 3.63
N TRP A 384 -17.04 -16.00 4.95
CA TRP A 384 -18.25 -16.24 5.73
C TRP A 384 -19.18 -15.03 5.92
N ASP A 385 -18.72 -13.82 5.59
CA ASP A 385 -19.58 -12.62 5.56
C ASP A 385 -20.53 -12.60 4.35
N LEU A 386 -20.18 -13.32 3.28
CA LEU A 386 -21.03 -13.47 2.10
C LEU A 386 -22.36 -14.15 2.46
N PRO A 387 -22.37 -15.30 3.17
CA PRO A 387 -23.58 -15.89 3.75
C PRO A 387 -24.38 -15.00 4.71
N GLU A 388 -23.76 -14.05 5.43
CA GLU A 388 -24.52 -13.13 6.29
C GLU A 388 -25.40 -12.16 5.49
N ARG A 389 -24.96 -11.80 4.28
CA ARG A 389 -25.72 -10.93 3.36
C ARG A 389 -26.66 -11.70 2.43
N VAL A 390 -26.28 -12.92 2.10
CA VAL A 390 -27.01 -13.84 1.23
C VAL A 390 -27.03 -15.21 1.89
N GLU A 391 -28.00 -15.40 2.78
CA GLU A 391 -28.17 -16.61 3.61
C GLU A 391 -28.10 -17.91 2.83
N GLU A 392 -28.48 -17.90 1.56
CA GLU A 392 -28.48 -19.09 0.74
C GLU A 392 -27.09 -19.66 0.50
N LEU A 393 -26.04 -18.83 0.59
CA LEU A 393 -24.65 -19.23 0.46
C LEU A 393 -24.14 -20.06 1.64
N TRP A 394 -24.87 -20.17 2.76
CA TRP A 394 -24.55 -21.14 3.82
C TRP A 394 -24.49 -22.59 3.29
N GLY A 395 -25.24 -22.89 2.23
CA GLY A 395 -25.24 -24.20 1.56
C GLY A 395 -24.22 -24.33 0.42
N TYR A 396 -23.37 -23.34 0.18
CA TYR A 396 -22.41 -23.35 -0.91
C TYR A 396 -21.17 -24.18 -0.56
N SER A 397 -20.96 -25.27 -1.30
CA SER A 397 -19.95 -26.29 -0.99
C SER A 397 -18.50 -25.80 -1.06
N LEU A 398 -18.21 -24.74 -1.82
CA LEU A 398 -16.86 -24.20 -2.01
C LEU A 398 -16.54 -23.01 -1.10
N MET A 399 -17.45 -22.67 -0.17
CA MET A 399 -17.20 -21.57 0.78
C MET A 399 -15.95 -21.78 1.66
N PRO A 400 -15.67 -23.00 2.18
CA PRO A 400 -14.43 -23.25 2.91
C PRO A 400 -13.16 -23.09 2.07
N GLU A 401 -13.24 -23.33 0.76
CA GLU A 401 -12.09 -23.16 -0.15
C GLU A 401 -11.80 -21.67 -0.37
N LEU A 402 -12.85 -20.85 -0.56
CA LEU A 402 -12.73 -19.40 -0.65
C LEU A 402 -12.14 -18.81 0.65
N ASP A 403 -12.62 -19.25 1.81
CA ASP A 403 -12.12 -18.79 3.11
C ASP A 403 -10.63 -19.11 3.29
N LYS A 404 -10.23 -20.33 2.90
CA LYS A 404 -8.83 -20.75 2.92
C LYS A 404 -7.98 -19.91 1.97
N ASP A 405 -8.44 -19.66 0.75
CA ASP A 405 -7.72 -18.84 -0.23
C ASP A 405 -7.54 -17.39 0.27
N ILE A 406 -8.57 -16.80 0.90
CA ILE A 406 -8.48 -15.47 1.54
C ILE A 406 -7.47 -15.49 2.69
N SER A 407 -7.54 -16.49 3.58
CA SER A 407 -6.60 -16.66 4.69
C SER A 407 -5.15 -16.86 4.20
N ASP A 408 -4.95 -17.61 3.11
CA ASP A 408 -3.64 -17.82 2.52
C ASP A 408 -3.10 -16.53 1.86
N THR A 409 -3.97 -15.66 1.33
CA THR A 409 -3.58 -14.30 0.92
C THR A 409 -3.15 -13.45 2.11
N TYR A 410 -3.85 -13.50 3.26
CA TYR A 410 -3.43 -12.78 4.48
C TYR A 410 -2.09 -13.27 5.04
N ALA A 411 -1.81 -14.56 4.89
CA ALA A 411 -0.51 -15.14 5.25
C ALA A 411 0.58 -14.91 4.20
N GLY A 412 0.27 -14.29 3.05
CA GLY A 412 1.22 -14.04 1.95
C GLY A 412 1.59 -15.28 1.14
N ARG A 413 0.81 -16.35 1.22
CA ARG A 413 1.02 -17.63 0.51
C ARG A 413 0.39 -17.65 -0.88
N LEU A 414 -0.68 -16.87 -1.08
CA LEU A 414 -1.37 -16.71 -2.35
C LEU A 414 -1.28 -15.24 -2.79
N ALA A 415 -0.86 -15.00 -4.04
CA ALA A 415 -0.79 -13.65 -4.57
C ALA A 415 -2.20 -13.05 -4.72
N VAL A 416 -2.35 -11.75 -4.46
CA VAL A 416 -3.64 -11.05 -4.55
C VAL A 416 -4.22 -11.15 -5.97
N ASP A 417 -3.39 -11.04 -7.00
CA ASP A 417 -3.82 -11.19 -8.40
C ASP A 417 -4.34 -12.59 -8.72
N GLU A 418 -3.81 -13.61 -8.04
CA GLU A 418 -4.28 -14.99 -8.18
C GLU A 418 -5.62 -15.18 -7.49
N LEU A 419 -5.79 -14.64 -6.28
CA LEU A 419 -7.08 -14.61 -5.59
C LEU A 419 -8.12 -13.87 -6.44
N TYR A 420 -7.75 -12.75 -7.06
CA TYR A 420 -8.63 -11.98 -7.94
C TYR A 420 -9.10 -12.80 -9.14
N LYS A 421 -8.17 -13.48 -9.81
CA LYS A 421 -8.50 -14.41 -10.90
C LYS A 421 -9.41 -15.54 -10.43
N LYS A 422 -9.17 -16.11 -9.25
CA LYS A 422 -10.03 -17.17 -8.69
C LYS A 422 -11.43 -16.67 -8.36
N ILE A 423 -11.57 -15.50 -7.74
CA ILE A 423 -12.88 -14.91 -7.42
C ILE A 423 -13.66 -14.63 -8.71
N GLU A 424 -13.06 -13.96 -9.70
CA GLU A 424 -13.78 -13.60 -10.92
C GLU A 424 -14.04 -14.78 -11.87
N LYS A 425 -13.13 -15.78 -11.95
CA LYS A 425 -13.26 -16.88 -12.92
C LYS A 425 -13.87 -18.16 -12.36
N LYS A 426 -13.80 -18.39 -11.05
CA LYS A 426 -14.28 -19.61 -10.39
C LYS A 426 -15.44 -19.28 -9.44
N TYR A 427 -15.15 -18.59 -8.33
CA TYR A 427 -16.11 -18.48 -7.24
C TYR A 427 -17.36 -17.66 -7.59
N LYS A 428 -17.22 -16.51 -8.23
CA LYS A 428 -18.35 -15.63 -8.59
C LYS A 428 -19.28 -16.27 -9.64
N PRO A 429 -18.81 -16.88 -10.74
CA PRO A 429 -19.66 -17.66 -11.64
C PRO A 429 -20.37 -18.84 -10.96
N GLU A 430 -19.68 -19.57 -10.09
CA GLU A 430 -20.25 -20.75 -9.40
C GLU A 430 -21.32 -20.35 -8.36
N MET A 431 -21.10 -19.26 -7.61
CA MET A 431 -22.12 -18.68 -6.72
C MET A 431 -23.34 -18.20 -7.50
N ARG A 432 -23.15 -17.57 -8.67
CA ARG A 432 -24.24 -17.15 -9.54
C ARG A 432 -25.07 -18.33 -10.02
N ALA A 433 -24.42 -19.38 -10.51
CA ALA A 433 -25.09 -20.61 -10.92
C ALA A 433 -25.88 -21.27 -9.78
N TYR A 434 -25.31 -21.31 -8.57
CA TYR A 434 -25.96 -21.86 -7.38
C TYR A 434 -27.23 -21.07 -6.98
N ILE A 435 -27.20 -19.74 -7.04
CA ILE A 435 -28.37 -18.89 -6.74
C ILE A 435 -29.43 -19.02 -7.83
N ASP A 436 -29.04 -19.02 -9.10
CA ASP A 436 -29.97 -19.18 -10.23
C ASP A 436 -30.68 -20.54 -10.22
N GLU A 437 -30.00 -21.60 -9.74
CA GLU A 437 -30.59 -22.94 -9.59
C GLU A 437 -31.59 -23.00 -8.41
N LYS A 438 -31.32 -22.24 -7.34
CA LYS A 438 -32.13 -22.25 -6.11
C LYS A 438 -33.40 -21.39 -6.21
N PHE A 439 -33.41 -20.36 -7.06
CA PHE A 439 -34.53 -19.44 -7.23
C PHE A 439 -35.09 -19.45 -8.65
N ALA A 440 -36.33 -19.92 -8.80
CA ALA A 440 -37.03 -19.86 -10.08
C ALA A 440 -37.45 -18.43 -10.50
N ASP A 441 -37.60 -17.51 -9.55
CA ASP A 441 -37.92 -16.10 -9.81
C ASP A 441 -36.66 -15.29 -10.14
N LYS A 442 -36.59 -14.83 -11.39
CA LYS A 442 -35.45 -14.05 -11.91
C LYS A 442 -35.28 -12.68 -11.24
N ILE A 443 -36.33 -12.09 -10.68
CA ILE A 443 -36.24 -10.79 -9.99
C ILE A 443 -35.54 -10.98 -8.64
N VAL A 444 -35.96 -11.98 -7.87
CA VAL A 444 -35.37 -12.32 -6.58
C VAL A 444 -33.93 -12.80 -6.75
N ALA A 445 -33.65 -13.63 -7.76
CA ALA A 445 -32.30 -14.05 -8.08
C ALA A 445 -31.40 -12.84 -8.36
N ARG A 446 -31.83 -11.89 -9.20
CA ARG A 446 -31.07 -10.69 -9.54
C ARG A 446 -30.76 -9.81 -8.32
N GLU A 447 -31.72 -9.61 -7.42
CA GLU A 447 -31.48 -8.85 -6.18
C GLU A 447 -30.42 -9.52 -5.30
N LYS A 448 -30.42 -10.86 -5.21
CA LYS A 448 -29.41 -11.61 -4.48
C LYS A 448 -28.04 -11.52 -5.15
N LEU A 449 -27.97 -11.56 -6.48
CA LEU A 449 -26.71 -11.39 -7.22
C LEU A 449 -26.10 -10.00 -7.01
N ASP A 450 -26.91 -8.93 -7.01
CA ASP A 450 -26.43 -7.58 -6.72
C ASP A 450 -25.88 -7.47 -5.29
N LYS A 451 -26.48 -8.17 -4.32
CA LYS A 451 -25.96 -8.28 -2.94
C LYS A 451 -24.65 -9.07 -2.86
N ILE A 452 -24.49 -10.12 -3.67
CA ILE A 452 -23.21 -10.86 -3.77
C ILE A 452 -22.12 -9.96 -4.30
N ASP A 453 -22.37 -9.23 -5.38
CA ASP A 453 -21.38 -8.32 -5.98
C ASP A 453 -20.96 -7.24 -4.97
N ALA A 454 -21.90 -6.62 -4.24
CA ALA A 454 -21.60 -5.66 -3.18
C ALA A 454 -20.81 -6.28 -2.01
N ALA A 455 -21.14 -7.51 -1.61
CA ALA A 455 -20.42 -8.22 -0.54
C ALA A 455 -18.99 -8.59 -0.97
N LEU A 456 -18.79 -9.01 -2.22
CA LEU A 456 -17.46 -9.30 -2.78
C LEU A 456 -16.61 -8.03 -2.90
N GLU A 457 -17.17 -6.90 -3.32
CA GLU A 457 -16.46 -5.62 -3.32
C GLU A 457 -15.98 -5.25 -1.91
N GLU A 458 -16.84 -5.41 -0.91
CA GLU A 458 -16.47 -5.15 0.48
C GLU A 458 -15.42 -6.11 1.03
N CYS A 459 -15.50 -7.39 0.66
CA CYS A 459 -14.47 -8.39 0.96
C CYS A 459 -13.11 -7.96 0.38
N TRP A 460 -13.10 -7.45 -0.86
CA TRP A 460 -11.89 -6.94 -1.50
C TRP A 460 -11.26 -5.78 -0.76
N HIS A 461 -12.06 -4.81 -0.34
CA HIS A 461 -11.58 -3.68 0.45
C HIS A 461 -10.94 -4.15 1.77
N GLY A 462 -11.53 -5.17 2.41
CA GLY A 462 -10.95 -5.80 3.60
C GLY A 462 -9.60 -6.48 3.33
N ILE A 463 -9.48 -7.18 2.21
CA ILE A 463 -8.24 -7.87 1.83
C ILE A 463 -7.08 -6.89 1.63
N GLU A 464 -7.32 -5.77 0.97
CA GLU A 464 -6.30 -4.75 0.72
C GLU A 464 -5.85 -4.05 2.00
N LEU A 465 -6.78 -3.79 2.91
CA LEU A 465 -6.48 -3.18 4.19
C LEU A 465 -5.65 -4.11 5.09
N ASN A 466 -5.94 -5.41 5.05
CA ASN A 466 -5.13 -6.43 5.75
C ASN A 466 -3.73 -6.55 5.14
N ARG A 467 -3.60 -6.44 3.82
CA ARG A 467 -2.30 -6.38 3.15
C ARG A 467 -1.49 -5.17 3.62
N PHE A 468 -2.08 -3.98 3.57
CA PHE A 468 -1.46 -2.74 4.06
C PHE A 468 -0.97 -2.89 5.51
N SER A 469 -1.80 -3.46 6.37
CA SER A 469 -1.46 -3.74 7.78
C SER A 469 -0.30 -4.74 7.91
N SER A 470 -0.34 -5.83 7.14
CA SER A 470 0.71 -6.85 7.13
C SER A 470 2.06 -6.30 6.65
N GLU A 471 2.06 -5.44 5.64
CA GLU A 471 3.29 -4.84 5.12
C GLU A 471 3.92 -3.86 6.14
N ILE A 472 3.09 -3.14 6.90
CA ILE A 472 3.56 -2.31 8.03
C ILE A 472 4.19 -3.17 9.13
N GLU A 473 3.56 -4.30 9.50
CA GLU A 473 4.12 -5.23 10.50
C GLU A 473 5.51 -5.74 10.06
N THR A 474 5.64 -6.16 8.80
CA THR A 474 6.90 -6.68 8.25
C THR A 474 8.00 -5.60 8.24
N GLU A 475 7.69 -4.38 7.80
CA GLU A 475 8.68 -3.29 7.78
C GLU A 475 9.05 -2.82 9.20
N THR A 476 8.09 -2.84 10.13
CA THR A 476 8.34 -2.56 11.55
C THR A 476 9.36 -3.55 12.14
N LEU A 477 9.21 -4.84 11.87
CA LEU A 477 10.16 -5.87 12.35
C LEU A 477 11.58 -5.64 11.82
N ARG A 478 11.74 -5.21 10.55
CA ARG A 478 13.04 -4.89 9.96
C ARG A 478 13.70 -3.69 10.61
N VAL A 479 12.94 -2.64 10.89
CA VAL A 479 13.46 -1.45 11.57
C VAL A 479 13.81 -1.76 13.02
N LEU A 480 12.98 -2.54 13.73
CA LEU A 480 13.27 -3.00 15.08
C LEU A 480 14.61 -3.76 15.15
N ALA A 481 14.92 -4.58 14.15
CA ALA A 481 16.21 -5.26 14.08
C ALA A 481 17.40 -4.28 14.01
N THR A 482 17.23 -3.19 13.26
CA THR A 482 18.23 -2.13 13.16
C THR A 482 18.37 -1.40 14.49
N LEU A 483 17.24 -1.04 15.12
CA LEU A 483 17.21 -0.38 16.44
C LEU A 483 17.83 -1.22 17.54
N LEU A 484 17.58 -2.53 17.57
CA LEU A 484 18.17 -3.40 18.58
C LEU A 484 19.71 -3.33 18.58
N SER A 485 20.32 -3.12 17.42
CA SER A 485 21.77 -3.03 17.26
C SER A 485 22.36 -1.67 17.65
N THR A 486 21.61 -0.57 17.47
CA THR A 486 22.10 0.81 17.65
C THR A 486 21.52 1.51 18.88
N HIS A 487 20.23 1.32 19.13
CA HIS A 487 19.40 1.96 20.16
C HIS A 487 18.44 0.96 20.84
N PRO A 488 18.96 -0.05 21.58
CA PRO A 488 18.14 -1.07 22.24
C PRO A 488 17.13 -0.49 23.26
N GLU A 489 17.41 0.68 23.84
CA GLU A 489 16.49 1.39 24.73
C GLU A 489 15.20 1.82 24.02
N ILE A 490 15.30 2.27 22.77
CA ILE A 490 14.15 2.69 21.94
C ILE A 490 13.38 1.45 21.44
N PHE A 491 14.08 0.33 21.20
CA PHE A 491 13.43 -0.95 20.89
C PHE A 491 12.46 -1.35 22.02
N VAL A 492 12.91 -1.27 23.28
CA VAL A 492 12.05 -1.56 24.44
C VAL A 492 10.86 -0.61 24.48
N GLU A 493 11.06 0.70 24.25
CA GLU A 493 9.96 1.66 24.18
C GLU A 493 8.95 1.33 23.09
N CYS A 494 9.41 0.91 21.90
CA CYS A 494 8.55 0.46 20.81
C CYS A 494 7.71 -0.77 21.20
N ARG A 495 8.29 -1.70 21.95
CA ARG A 495 7.56 -2.86 22.51
C ARG A 495 6.57 -2.44 23.60
N GLU A 496 6.96 -1.48 24.44
CA GLU A 496 6.17 -0.90 25.53
C GLU A 496 5.06 0.05 25.08
N LEU A 497 4.90 0.31 23.78
CA LEU A 497 3.73 1.00 23.20
C LEU A 497 2.39 0.29 23.49
N ARG A 498 2.41 -0.81 24.25
CA ARG A 498 1.27 -1.24 25.06
C ARG A 498 0.89 -0.15 26.06
N ASN A 499 -0.24 0.49 25.74
CA ASN A 499 -1.32 0.82 26.66
C ASN A 499 -0.87 0.99 28.13
N PRO A 500 -0.83 2.22 28.68
CA PRO A 500 -0.38 2.45 30.06
C PRO A 500 -1.05 1.43 30.99
N ALA A 501 -0.23 0.59 31.60
CA ALA A 501 -0.56 -0.42 32.61
C ALA A 501 -2.07 -0.79 32.71
N GLY A 502 -2.54 -1.74 31.89
CA GLY A 502 -3.73 -2.53 32.25
C GLY A 502 -5.12 -1.96 31.94
N SER A 503 -5.27 -0.96 31.06
CA SER A 503 -6.62 -0.59 30.62
C SER A 503 -7.21 -1.64 29.65
N GLN A 504 -8.14 -2.46 30.15
CA GLN A 504 -9.01 -3.33 29.32
C GLN A 504 -10.09 -2.52 28.56
N SER A 505 -10.08 -1.19 28.67
CA SER A 505 -11.08 -0.31 28.07
C SER A 505 -10.67 0.13 26.67
N PHE A 506 -11.29 -0.52 25.67
CA PHE A 506 -11.49 -0.07 24.28
C PHE A 506 -10.24 0.45 23.55
N ASN A 507 -9.42 -0.48 23.06
CA ASN A 507 -8.46 -0.17 21.98
C ASN A 507 -9.03 -0.68 20.65
N VAL A 508 -9.24 0.23 19.70
CA VAL A 508 -9.81 -0.07 18.37
C VAL A 508 -8.73 -0.58 17.37
N GLY A 509 -7.43 -0.48 17.68
CA GLY A 509 -6.31 -0.83 16.77
C GLY A 509 -5.28 -1.85 17.29
N HIS A 510 -4.73 -2.68 16.38
CA HIS A 510 -3.69 -3.69 16.61
C HIS A 510 -2.28 -3.07 16.59
N SER A 511 -1.37 -3.60 17.39
CA SER A 511 0.02 -3.11 17.46
C SER A 511 0.81 -3.54 16.22
N PRO A 512 1.61 -2.66 15.58
CA PRO A 512 2.53 -3.06 14.51
C PRO A 512 3.66 -3.98 15.02
N VAL A 513 3.90 -3.98 16.32
CA VAL A 513 4.90 -4.81 17.00
C VAL A 513 4.21 -6.01 17.65
N PRO A 514 4.70 -7.25 17.48
CA PRO A 514 4.18 -8.40 18.21
C PRO A 514 4.14 -8.16 19.73
N THR A 515 2.99 -8.41 20.33
CA THR A 515 2.72 -8.08 21.73
C THR A 515 2.53 -9.28 22.64
N SER A 516 2.35 -10.48 22.13
CA SER A 516 2.23 -11.69 22.93
C SER A 516 3.24 -12.73 22.48
N MET A 517 3.48 -13.73 23.33
CA MET A 517 4.28 -14.89 22.95
C MET A 517 3.75 -15.58 21.68
N SER A 518 2.42 -15.70 21.55
CA SER A 518 1.79 -16.27 20.35
C SER A 518 2.01 -15.43 19.09
N GLU A 519 1.97 -14.11 19.19
CA GLU A 519 2.25 -13.20 18.07
C GLU A 519 3.74 -13.26 17.68
N CYS A 520 4.65 -13.37 18.65
CA CYS A 520 6.08 -13.56 18.39
C CYS A 520 6.37 -14.89 17.68
N VAL A 521 5.74 -15.99 18.13
CA VAL A 521 5.85 -17.30 17.48
C VAL A 521 5.25 -17.28 16.07
N ALA A 522 4.11 -16.62 15.87
CA ALA A 522 3.52 -16.43 14.56
C ALA A 522 4.42 -15.61 13.62
N ALA A 523 5.04 -14.54 14.12
CA ALA A 523 5.99 -13.74 13.35
C ALA A 523 7.25 -14.54 12.98
N PHE A 524 7.73 -15.42 13.86
CA PHE A 524 8.85 -16.31 13.61
C PHE A 524 8.56 -17.35 12.52
N LEU A 525 7.36 -17.94 12.54
CA LEU A 525 6.96 -19.00 11.62
C LEU A 525 6.60 -18.47 10.23
N SER A 526 5.94 -17.31 10.15
CA SER A 526 5.37 -16.78 8.91
C SER A 526 6.44 -16.45 7.86
N ALA A 527 6.35 -17.08 6.68
CA ALA A 527 7.34 -16.88 5.61
C ALA A 527 7.39 -15.43 5.09
N LYS A 528 6.28 -14.68 5.16
CA LYS A 528 6.17 -13.29 4.69
C LYS A 528 7.19 -12.34 5.33
N ASN A 529 7.60 -12.63 6.56
CA ASN A 529 8.57 -11.80 7.29
C ASN A 529 10.00 -12.02 6.79
N PHE A 530 10.27 -13.14 6.11
CA PHE A 530 11.61 -13.55 5.68
C PHE A 530 11.79 -13.51 4.16
N SER A 531 10.73 -13.21 3.41
CA SER A 531 10.78 -13.05 1.96
C SER A 531 11.47 -11.74 1.54
N ASP A 532 12.30 -11.84 0.49
CA ASP A 532 13.02 -10.73 -0.14
C ASP A 532 12.04 -9.78 -0.87
N PHE A 533 11.56 -8.74 -0.19
CA PHE A 533 10.68 -7.73 -0.82
C PHE A 533 11.42 -6.52 -1.39
N TYR A 534 12.73 -6.36 -1.14
CA TYR A 534 13.54 -5.31 -1.77
C TYR A 534 14.94 -5.83 -2.13
N PRO A 535 15.33 -5.88 -3.43
CA PRO A 535 16.63 -6.40 -3.88
C PRO A 535 17.80 -5.42 -3.64
N VAL A 536 17.63 -4.41 -2.77
CA VAL A 536 18.51 -3.24 -2.75
C VAL A 536 19.75 -3.43 -1.88
N ARG A 537 19.80 -4.41 -0.95
CA ARG A 537 21.00 -4.67 -0.14
C ARG A 537 21.19 -6.15 0.20
N ASN A 538 22.31 -6.72 -0.24
CA ASN A 538 22.82 -8.08 0.03
C ASN A 538 23.17 -8.36 1.52
N GLU A 539 22.49 -7.72 2.48
CA GLU A 539 22.66 -8.08 3.89
C GLU A 539 21.78 -9.28 4.21
N LEU A 540 22.26 -10.20 5.05
CA LEU A 540 21.47 -11.35 5.51
C LEU A 540 20.33 -10.87 6.43
N GLN A 541 19.23 -10.38 5.83
CA GLN A 541 18.08 -9.79 6.53
C GLN A 541 17.43 -10.79 7.49
N GLU A 542 17.49 -12.08 7.17
CA GLU A 542 16.96 -13.17 8.00
C GLU A 542 17.51 -13.16 9.43
N TYR A 543 18.83 -13.08 9.64
CA TYR A 543 19.41 -13.06 10.99
C TYR A 543 18.99 -11.84 11.80
N LYS A 544 18.87 -10.68 11.13
CA LYS A 544 18.43 -9.44 11.78
C LYS A 544 16.99 -9.54 12.26
N ILE A 545 16.12 -10.13 11.43
CA ILE A 545 14.71 -10.34 11.78
C ILE A 545 14.59 -11.37 12.92
N VAL A 546 15.38 -12.44 12.90
CA VAL A 546 15.45 -13.40 14.02
C VAL A 546 15.97 -12.72 15.30
N ASP A 547 16.96 -11.83 15.21
CA ASP A 547 17.46 -11.03 16.35
C ASP A 547 16.34 -10.17 16.97
N ALA A 548 15.56 -9.47 16.15
CA ALA A 548 14.44 -8.66 16.62
C ALA A 548 13.37 -9.53 17.30
N ILE A 549 12.96 -10.62 16.66
CA ILE A 549 11.95 -11.55 17.22
C ILE A 549 12.47 -12.18 18.52
N GLY A 550 13.74 -12.57 18.57
CA GLY A 550 14.40 -13.06 19.78
C GLY A 550 14.34 -12.06 20.92
N ALA A 551 14.66 -10.78 20.67
CA ALA A 551 14.53 -9.74 21.70
C ALA A 551 13.07 -9.51 22.16
N LEU A 552 12.08 -9.63 21.27
CA LEU A 552 10.66 -9.57 21.64
C LEU A 552 10.25 -10.76 22.52
N ILE A 553 10.74 -11.97 22.21
CA ILE A 553 10.50 -13.18 23.02
C ILE A 553 11.18 -13.04 24.38
N ALA A 554 12.42 -12.55 24.44
CA ALA A 554 13.12 -12.27 25.70
C ALA A 554 12.33 -11.30 26.58
N TYR A 555 11.76 -10.25 25.99
CA TYR A 555 10.87 -9.32 26.69
C TYR A 555 9.62 -10.02 27.24
N GLU A 556 8.96 -10.88 26.45
CA GLU A 556 7.78 -11.62 26.91
C GLU A 556 8.09 -12.63 28.02
N LEU A 557 9.25 -13.29 27.96
CA LEU A 557 9.72 -14.19 29.03
C LEU A 557 9.97 -13.40 30.32
N TRP A 558 10.63 -12.25 30.24
CA TRP A 558 10.81 -11.36 31.39
C TRP A 558 9.47 -10.89 31.96
N ASN A 559 8.57 -10.40 31.12
CA ASN A 559 7.27 -9.91 31.55
C ASN A 559 6.44 -11.01 32.24
N THR A 560 6.48 -12.24 31.73
CA THR A 560 5.66 -13.37 32.23
C THR A 560 6.26 -14.01 33.48
N PHE A 561 7.55 -14.32 33.48
CA PHE A 561 8.19 -15.13 34.53
C PHE A 561 8.91 -14.32 35.62
N ILE A 562 9.19 -13.03 35.38
CA ILE A 562 9.89 -12.16 36.34
C ILE A 562 8.98 -11.03 36.81
N LEU A 563 8.48 -10.18 35.90
CA LEU A 563 7.73 -8.97 36.25
C LEU A 563 6.35 -9.28 36.85
N ARG A 564 5.60 -10.19 36.22
CA ARG A 564 4.23 -10.56 36.63
C ARG A 564 4.16 -11.77 37.55
N ALA A 565 5.31 -12.34 37.93
CA ALA A 565 5.37 -13.42 38.89
C ALA A 565 5.01 -12.89 40.29
N SER A 566 3.72 -12.78 40.59
CA SER A 566 3.24 -12.41 41.92
C SER A 566 3.72 -13.45 42.93
N GLY A 567 4.53 -13.02 43.90
CA GLY A 567 5.16 -13.89 44.87
C GLY A 567 4.16 -14.67 45.71
N ALA A 568 4.18 -16.01 45.58
CA ALA A 568 4.16 -16.99 46.66
C ALA A 568 3.83 -18.41 46.18
N THR A 569 3.15 -18.61 45.05
CA THR A 569 2.76 -19.95 44.61
C THR A 569 2.66 -20.03 43.10
N ILE A 570 3.48 -20.93 42.52
CA ILE A 570 3.54 -21.33 41.11
C ILE A 570 4.33 -20.32 40.24
N LYS A 571 5.65 -20.56 40.10
CA LYS A 571 6.31 -20.25 38.82
C LYS A 571 5.49 -20.99 37.77
N PRO A 572 4.82 -20.34 36.81
CA PRO A 572 4.10 -21.08 35.78
C PRO A 572 5.13 -22.01 35.11
N GLU A 573 4.84 -23.31 35.01
CA GLU A 573 5.65 -24.18 34.16
C GLU A 573 5.56 -23.64 32.74
N MET A 574 6.66 -23.67 31.99
CA MET A 574 6.64 -23.17 30.64
C MET A 574 5.80 -24.10 29.77
N SER A 575 4.63 -23.60 29.34
CA SER A 575 3.76 -24.36 28.45
C SER A 575 4.36 -24.46 27.05
N ILE A 576 4.07 -25.58 26.36
CA ILE A 576 4.41 -25.75 24.94
C ILE A 576 3.83 -24.56 24.15
N PRO A 577 4.64 -23.84 23.35
CA PRO A 577 4.16 -22.71 22.57
C PRO A 577 3.04 -23.13 21.61
N VAL A 578 1.96 -22.34 21.57
CA VAL A 578 0.83 -22.58 20.65
C VAL A 578 1.27 -22.31 19.22
N MET A 579 1.17 -23.30 18.34
CA MET A 579 1.49 -23.13 16.92
C MET A 579 0.29 -22.52 16.16
N PRO A 580 0.50 -21.44 15.39
CA PRO A 580 -0.50 -20.93 14.47
C PRO A 580 -0.68 -21.85 13.25
N SER A 581 -1.69 -21.56 12.42
CA SER A 581 -1.90 -22.28 11.16
C SER A 581 -0.72 -22.04 10.20
N CYS A 582 0.13 -23.05 10.00
CA CYS A 582 1.34 -22.96 9.18
C CYS A 582 1.33 -23.98 8.04
N GLN A 583 2.01 -23.64 6.93
CA GLN A 583 2.33 -24.61 5.88
C GLN A 583 3.57 -25.43 6.27
N LEU A 584 3.74 -26.61 5.66
CA LEU A 584 4.86 -27.50 5.94
C LEU A 584 6.22 -26.83 5.69
N ARG A 585 6.33 -26.04 4.61
CA ARG A 585 7.52 -25.26 4.28
C ARG A 585 7.90 -24.26 5.39
N GLU A 586 6.91 -23.57 5.98
CA GLU A 586 7.13 -22.59 7.03
C GLU A 586 7.71 -23.24 8.30
N LEU A 587 7.17 -24.40 8.68
CA LEU A 587 7.64 -25.18 9.82
C LEU A 587 9.06 -25.70 9.61
N LYS A 588 9.38 -26.21 8.42
CA LYS A 588 10.74 -26.63 8.07
C LYS A 588 11.75 -25.50 8.13
N ALA A 589 11.41 -24.35 7.53
CA ALA A 589 12.25 -23.17 7.59
C ALA A 589 12.42 -22.70 9.03
N ALA A 590 11.37 -22.75 9.85
CA ALA A 590 11.45 -22.39 11.26
C ALA A 590 12.34 -23.35 12.05
N ALA A 591 12.23 -24.66 11.82
CA ALA A 591 13.11 -25.66 12.45
C ALA A 591 14.60 -25.37 12.21
N GLN A 592 14.96 -24.92 10.99
CA GLN A 592 16.32 -24.51 10.66
C GLN A 592 16.75 -23.20 11.37
N ARG A 593 15.80 -22.31 11.66
CA ARG A 593 16.02 -21.01 12.33
C ARG A 593 16.06 -21.09 13.86
N ILE A 594 15.52 -22.14 14.48
CA ILE A 594 15.47 -22.26 15.96
C ILE A 594 16.85 -22.16 16.63
N PRO A 595 17.93 -22.79 16.11
CA PRO A 595 19.27 -22.61 16.68
C PRO A 595 19.73 -21.14 16.64
N LEU A 596 19.39 -20.40 15.58
CA LEU A 596 19.69 -18.98 15.47
C LEU A 596 18.88 -18.17 16.48
N LEU A 597 17.59 -18.51 16.66
CA LEU A 597 16.74 -17.87 17.65
C LEU A 597 17.30 -17.99 19.07
N GLN A 598 17.83 -19.17 19.43
CA GLN A 598 18.47 -19.39 20.72
C GLN A 598 19.69 -18.47 20.91
N ILE A 599 20.54 -18.35 19.89
CA ILE A 599 21.70 -17.43 19.90
C ILE A 599 21.22 -15.97 20.05
N SER A 600 20.21 -15.57 19.29
CA SER A 600 19.62 -14.24 19.33
C SER A 600 19.05 -13.88 20.70
N LEU A 601 18.33 -14.80 21.35
CA LEU A 601 17.81 -14.64 22.71
C LEU A 601 18.93 -14.39 23.72
N LEU A 602 19.97 -15.22 23.69
CA LEU A 602 21.12 -15.09 24.60
C LEU A 602 21.89 -13.79 24.33
N LYS A 603 22.02 -13.37 23.07
CA LYS A 603 22.63 -12.11 22.66
C LYS A 603 21.85 -10.91 23.19
N ALA A 604 20.51 -10.92 23.09
CA ALA A 604 19.66 -9.87 23.66
C ALA A 604 19.82 -9.78 25.18
N LEU A 605 19.83 -10.93 25.87
CA LEU A 605 20.09 -11.06 27.33
C LEU A 605 21.56 -10.86 27.74
N ALA A 606 22.44 -10.51 26.81
CA ALA A 606 23.82 -10.09 27.08
C ALA A 606 24.03 -8.59 26.82
N ASN A 607 23.08 -7.93 26.15
CA ASN A 607 23.15 -6.51 25.86
C ASN A 607 22.79 -5.71 27.12
N THR A 608 23.79 -5.08 27.75
CA THR A 608 23.62 -4.34 29.00
C THR A 608 22.57 -3.23 28.89
N ARG A 609 22.55 -2.46 27.80
CA ARG A 609 21.56 -1.38 27.61
C ARG A 609 20.12 -1.91 27.55
N PHE A 610 19.93 -3.08 26.95
CA PHE A 610 18.61 -3.73 26.88
C PHE A 610 18.17 -4.22 28.27
N ILE A 611 19.06 -4.90 29.01
CA ILE A 611 18.81 -5.41 30.36
C ILE A 611 18.57 -4.27 31.35
N ASP A 612 19.40 -3.23 31.29
CA ASP A 612 19.32 -2.04 32.14
C ASP A 612 18.01 -1.29 31.92
N ARG A 613 17.56 -1.17 30.66
CA ARG A 613 16.26 -0.53 30.35
C ARG A 613 15.08 -1.30 30.96
N LEU A 614 15.17 -2.63 31.01
CA LEU A 614 14.17 -3.50 31.65
C LEU A 614 14.31 -3.58 33.18
N GLY A 615 15.37 -3.01 33.76
CA GLY A 615 15.64 -3.05 35.20
C GLY A 615 15.88 -4.48 35.73
N ILE A 616 16.43 -5.37 34.89
CA ILE A 616 16.66 -6.77 35.24
C ILE A 616 17.87 -6.90 36.17
N LEU A 617 17.69 -7.53 37.33
CA LEU A 617 18.79 -7.84 38.26
C LEU A 617 19.67 -8.98 37.70
N SER A 618 20.94 -9.04 38.11
CA SER A 618 21.89 -10.06 37.65
C SER A 618 21.42 -11.50 37.87
N GLU A 619 20.75 -11.77 39.00
CA GLU A 619 20.17 -13.08 39.33
C GLU A 619 18.98 -13.43 38.41
N GLN A 620 18.16 -12.43 38.07
CA GLN A 620 17.03 -12.60 37.15
C GLN A 620 17.50 -12.80 35.71
N ALA A 621 18.62 -12.17 35.32
CA ALA A 621 19.22 -12.35 34.00
C ALA A 621 19.69 -13.80 33.77
N LEU A 622 20.22 -14.46 34.82
CA LEU A 622 20.60 -15.87 34.75
C LEU A 622 19.37 -16.77 34.56
N ALA A 623 18.32 -16.57 35.37
CA ALA A 623 17.07 -17.32 35.24
C ALA A 623 16.41 -17.12 33.86
N LEU A 624 16.46 -15.90 33.31
CA LEU A 624 15.91 -15.62 31.97
C LEU A 624 16.68 -16.32 30.85
N ARG A 625 17.99 -16.54 31.00
CA ARG A 625 18.77 -17.33 30.05
C ARG A 625 18.36 -18.80 30.08
N GLU A 626 18.08 -19.35 31.27
CA GLU A 626 17.55 -20.71 31.41
C GLU A 626 16.18 -20.84 30.73
N TYR A 627 15.25 -19.92 31.03
CA TYR A 627 13.94 -19.88 30.36
C TYR A 627 14.03 -19.69 28.84
N ALA A 628 15.00 -18.91 28.35
CA ALA A 628 15.20 -18.74 26.91
C ALA A 628 15.63 -20.04 26.22
N CYS A 629 16.52 -20.82 26.86
CA CYS A 629 16.92 -22.13 26.37
C CYS A 629 15.75 -23.13 26.41
N GLU A 630 15.03 -23.20 27.55
CA GLU A 630 13.85 -24.06 27.71
C GLU A 630 12.77 -23.75 26.67
N PHE A 631 12.51 -22.46 26.40
CA PHE A 631 11.58 -22.02 25.37
C PHE A 631 11.97 -22.54 23.98
N CYS A 632 13.25 -22.45 23.62
CA CYS A 632 13.74 -22.95 22.32
C CYS A 632 13.62 -24.47 22.20
N GLU A 633 13.86 -25.22 23.28
CA GLU A 633 13.68 -26.68 23.31
C GLU A 633 12.21 -27.07 23.12
N LEU A 634 11.29 -26.41 23.86
CA LEU A 634 9.86 -26.63 23.73
C LEU A 634 9.33 -26.23 22.35
N LEU A 635 9.80 -25.10 21.79
CA LEU A 635 9.46 -24.68 20.44
C LEU A 635 9.95 -25.68 19.39
N SER A 636 11.17 -26.21 19.55
CA SER A 636 11.72 -27.25 18.67
C SER A 636 10.85 -28.51 18.69
N GLY A 637 10.50 -28.99 19.89
CA GLY A 637 9.58 -30.12 20.06
C GLY A 637 8.23 -29.89 19.39
N ALA A 638 7.63 -28.71 19.62
CA ALA A 638 6.34 -28.34 19.04
C ALA A 638 6.37 -28.26 17.51
N VAL A 639 7.44 -27.72 16.93
CA VAL A 639 7.61 -27.63 15.46
C VAL A 639 7.78 -29.02 14.86
N ILE A 640 8.56 -29.91 15.49
CA ILE A 640 8.75 -31.29 15.03
C ILE A 640 7.42 -32.05 15.07
N GLU A 641 6.68 -31.96 16.17
CA GLU A 641 5.39 -32.63 16.33
C GLU A 641 4.35 -32.13 15.32
N ASN A 642 4.21 -30.81 15.15
CA ASN A 642 3.29 -30.25 14.16
C ASN A 642 3.70 -30.57 12.72
N THR A 643 5.00 -30.65 12.42
CA THR A 643 5.48 -31.09 11.11
C THR A 643 5.03 -32.51 10.82
N LYS A 644 5.19 -33.44 11.79
CA LYS A 644 4.71 -34.83 11.66
C LYS A 644 3.19 -34.89 11.49
N ASN A 645 2.44 -34.13 12.29
CA ASN A 645 0.98 -34.10 12.22
C ASN A 645 0.47 -33.55 10.88
N LEU A 646 1.10 -32.50 10.33
CA LEU A 646 0.75 -31.98 9.01
C LEU A 646 1.13 -32.96 7.90
N ILE A 647 2.31 -33.58 7.98
CA ILE A 647 2.71 -34.63 7.03
C ILE A 647 1.72 -35.79 7.07
N ALA A 648 1.21 -36.23 8.22
CA ALA A 648 0.28 -37.35 8.27
C ALA A 648 -1.11 -37.01 7.71
N ASN A 649 -1.59 -35.77 7.93
CA ASN A 649 -2.96 -35.37 7.64
C ASN A 649 -3.16 -34.72 6.26
N GLN A 650 -2.11 -34.24 5.60
CA GLN A 650 -2.22 -33.62 4.28
C GLN A 650 -2.58 -34.66 3.20
N LYS A 651 -3.43 -34.32 2.23
CA LYS A 651 -3.72 -35.21 1.09
C LYS A 651 -2.52 -35.27 0.14
N LEU A 652 -2.27 -36.47 -0.42
CA LEU A 652 -1.28 -36.65 -1.47
C LEU A 652 -1.66 -35.84 -2.70
N ASP A 653 -0.67 -35.21 -3.31
CA ASP A 653 -0.80 -34.46 -4.55
C ASP A 653 -0.75 -35.42 -5.75
N VAL A 654 -1.85 -35.43 -6.51
CA VAL A 654 -1.99 -36.28 -7.69
C VAL A 654 -0.95 -35.93 -8.76
N ALA A 655 -0.62 -34.64 -8.93
CA ALA A 655 0.37 -34.22 -9.92
C ALA A 655 1.78 -34.76 -9.57
N SER A 656 2.17 -34.71 -8.31
CA SER A 656 3.43 -35.28 -7.81
C SER A 656 3.48 -36.81 -7.96
N LEU A 657 2.37 -37.51 -7.70
CA LEU A 657 2.26 -38.96 -7.92
C LEU A 657 2.38 -39.34 -9.41
N GLU A 658 1.71 -38.61 -10.30
CA GLU A 658 1.80 -38.84 -11.75
C GLU A 658 3.18 -38.48 -12.28
N ARG A 659 3.80 -37.41 -11.78
CA ARG A 659 5.18 -37.06 -12.10
C ARG A 659 6.16 -38.19 -11.76
N PHE A 660 6.05 -38.77 -10.57
CA PHE A 660 6.84 -39.94 -10.19
C PHE A 660 6.64 -41.10 -11.18
N LYS A 661 5.38 -41.45 -11.48
CA LYS A 661 5.07 -42.52 -12.44
C LYS A 661 5.67 -42.24 -13.82
N CYS A 662 5.57 -41.01 -14.31
CA CYS A 662 6.14 -40.58 -15.58
C CYS A 662 7.66 -40.67 -15.59
N GLU A 663 8.35 -40.05 -14.62
CA GLU A 663 9.82 -40.06 -14.53
C GLU A 663 10.36 -41.50 -14.45
N VAL A 664 9.74 -42.36 -13.62
CA VAL A 664 10.11 -43.77 -13.51
C VAL A 664 9.88 -44.51 -14.82
N THR A 665 8.74 -44.30 -15.48
CA THR A 665 8.41 -44.96 -16.75
C THR A 665 9.33 -44.53 -17.89
N GLU A 666 9.67 -43.24 -17.97
CA GLU A 666 10.59 -42.69 -18.97
C GLU A 666 12.02 -43.20 -18.75
N ALA A 667 12.52 -43.11 -17.51
CA ALA A 667 13.84 -43.61 -17.15
C ALA A 667 13.95 -45.12 -17.37
N PHE A 668 12.89 -45.87 -17.08
CA PHE A 668 12.79 -47.30 -17.39
C PHE A 668 12.83 -47.54 -18.90
N GLY A 669 12.01 -46.86 -19.69
CA GLY A 669 11.96 -47.00 -21.14
C GLY A 669 13.29 -46.68 -21.84
N ALA A 670 14.01 -45.67 -21.35
CA ALA A 670 15.36 -45.36 -21.81
C ALA A 670 16.36 -46.47 -21.43
N SER A 671 16.23 -47.04 -20.23
CA SER A 671 17.13 -48.07 -19.70
C SER A 671 16.93 -49.43 -20.38
N VAL A 672 15.69 -49.83 -20.65
CA VAL A 672 15.34 -51.07 -21.36
C VAL A 672 16.03 -51.15 -22.72
N LYS A 673 16.12 -50.04 -23.46
CA LYS A 673 16.80 -49.99 -24.77
C LYS A 673 18.29 -50.35 -24.69
N LYS A 674 18.92 -50.22 -23.53
CA LYS A 674 20.35 -50.52 -23.32
C LYS A 674 20.66 -52.01 -23.18
N TYR A 675 19.68 -52.84 -22.79
CA TYR A 675 19.91 -54.28 -22.62
C TYR A 675 19.37 -55.07 -23.82
N ASP A 676 20.25 -55.84 -24.46
CA ASP A 676 19.92 -56.62 -25.66
C ASP A 676 18.89 -57.73 -25.39
N LEU A 677 18.81 -58.21 -24.14
CA LEU A 677 17.85 -59.24 -23.73
C LEU A 677 16.40 -58.79 -23.94
N PHE A 678 16.04 -57.54 -23.61
CA PHE A 678 14.66 -57.04 -23.77
C PHE A 678 14.18 -57.03 -25.22
N LYS A 679 15.09 -57.06 -26.20
CA LYS A 679 14.75 -57.12 -27.63
C LYS A 679 14.36 -58.53 -28.11
N ARG A 680 14.59 -59.57 -27.30
CA ARG A 680 14.49 -61.00 -27.67
C ARG A 680 13.40 -61.78 -26.92
N VAL A 681 12.52 -61.06 -26.24
CA VAL A 681 11.46 -61.64 -25.41
C VAL A 681 10.13 -61.70 -26.20
N THR A 682 9.48 -62.86 -26.24
CA THR A 682 8.11 -63.10 -26.75
C THR A 682 7.16 -63.52 -25.57
N LEU A 683 5.83 -63.33 -25.64
CA LEU A 683 5.21 -62.48 -24.60
C LEU A 683 3.95 -62.86 -23.80
N GLY A 684 4.01 -63.08 -22.47
CA GLY A 684 2.79 -63.03 -21.61
C GLY A 684 2.65 -63.92 -20.35
N GLU A 685 1.47 -64.53 -20.09
CA GLU A 685 0.99 -65.01 -18.75
C GLU A 685 2.04 -65.63 -17.80
N VAL A 686 2.76 -64.73 -17.13
CA VAL A 686 3.57 -64.99 -15.95
C VAL A 686 3.14 -63.94 -14.93
N SER A 687 3.22 -64.29 -13.64
CA SER A 687 3.11 -63.33 -12.55
C SER A 687 4.05 -62.13 -12.80
N PRO A 688 3.58 -60.88 -12.65
CA PRO A 688 4.41 -59.70 -12.86
C PRO A 688 5.64 -59.74 -11.94
N ILE A 689 6.74 -59.16 -12.42
CA ILE A 689 7.89 -58.89 -11.55
C ILE A 689 7.51 -57.68 -10.71
N VAL A 690 7.42 -57.89 -9.41
CA VAL A 690 7.01 -56.87 -8.45
C VAL A 690 8.27 -56.31 -7.78
N SER A 691 8.48 -55.01 -7.92
CA SER A 691 9.44 -54.25 -7.12
C SER A 691 8.68 -53.31 -6.19
N ASN A 692 9.01 -53.35 -4.90
CA ASN A 692 8.38 -52.53 -3.89
C ASN A 692 9.36 -51.42 -3.48
N ILE A 693 8.92 -50.18 -3.57
CA ILE A 693 9.72 -49.01 -3.21
C ILE A 693 8.93 -48.20 -2.19
N SER A 694 9.51 -48.01 -1.01
CA SER A 694 8.94 -47.13 0.00
C SER A 694 9.59 -45.77 -0.10
N LEU A 695 8.79 -44.72 -0.29
CA LEU A 695 9.27 -43.34 -0.39
C LEU A 695 8.63 -42.49 0.71
N PRO A 696 9.37 -41.50 1.25
CA PRO A 696 8.82 -40.62 2.28
C PRO A 696 7.56 -39.94 1.74
N ARG A 697 6.47 -39.98 2.52
CA ARG A 697 5.16 -39.42 2.12
C ARG A 697 5.26 -37.97 1.68
N GLU A 698 6.18 -37.24 2.32
CA GLU A 698 6.53 -35.86 2.02
C GLU A 698 6.87 -35.57 0.55
N ALA A 699 7.43 -36.55 -0.17
CA ALA A 699 7.79 -36.42 -1.58
C ALA A 699 6.58 -36.25 -2.51
N PHE A 700 5.37 -36.48 -1.99
CA PHE A 700 4.12 -36.46 -2.72
C PHE A 700 3.11 -35.47 -2.14
N LEU A 701 3.56 -34.52 -1.30
CA LEU A 701 2.71 -33.47 -0.77
C LEU A 701 2.86 -32.18 -1.58
N SER A 702 1.75 -31.46 -1.76
CA SER A 702 1.75 -30.16 -2.43
C SER A 702 2.41 -29.06 -1.57
N GLY A 703 3.04 -28.08 -2.21
CA GLY A 703 3.63 -26.93 -1.54
C GLY A 703 4.98 -27.18 -0.87
N ASN A 704 5.65 -28.28 -1.21
CA ASN A 704 6.99 -28.59 -0.77
C ASN A 704 8.03 -28.16 -1.81
N ASP A 705 8.90 -27.21 -1.45
CA ASP A 705 10.05 -26.77 -2.26
C ASP A 705 11.13 -27.86 -2.42
N THR A 706 10.96 -29.02 -1.80
CA THR A 706 11.87 -30.15 -1.93
C THR A 706 11.63 -30.87 -3.26
N TYR A 707 12.53 -30.67 -4.20
CA TYR A 707 12.56 -31.42 -5.46
C TYR A 707 13.17 -32.81 -5.21
N TYR A 708 12.34 -33.84 -5.30
CA TYR A 708 12.83 -35.22 -5.36
C TYR A 708 13.16 -35.57 -6.81
N VAL A 709 14.32 -36.18 -7.02
CA VAL A 709 14.75 -36.72 -8.31
C VAL A 709 14.49 -38.22 -8.30
N PHE A 710 13.59 -38.70 -9.16
CA PHE A 710 13.19 -40.11 -9.19
C PHE A 710 13.88 -40.92 -10.31
N ASP A 711 14.77 -40.28 -11.06
CA ASP A 711 15.41 -40.81 -12.28
C ASP A 711 16.12 -42.17 -12.11
N THR A 712 16.60 -42.46 -10.89
CA THR A 712 17.36 -43.69 -10.62
C THR A 712 16.47 -44.92 -10.49
N TYR A 713 15.20 -44.76 -10.11
CA TYR A 713 14.31 -45.89 -9.85
C TYR A 713 13.97 -46.66 -11.13
N GLY A 714 13.72 -45.96 -12.23
CA GLY A 714 13.46 -46.61 -13.53
C GLY A 714 14.68 -47.40 -14.05
N PHE A 715 15.89 -46.88 -13.85
CA PHE A 715 17.13 -47.60 -14.20
C PHE A 715 17.33 -48.86 -13.33
N ASN A 716 17.20 -48.71 -12.01
CA ASN A 716 17.35 -49.81 -11.06
C ASN A 716 16.35 -50.93 -11.35
N PHE A 717 15.10 -50.57 -11.65
CA PHE A 717 14.07 -51.54 -12.02
C PHE A 717 14.37 -52.26 -13.33
N ALA A 718 14.84 -51.55 -14.36
CA ALA A 718 15.26 -52.19 -15.62
C ALA A 718 16.42 -53.18 -15.41
N GLN A 719 17.38 -52.84 -14.54
CA GLN A 719 18.47 -53.73 -14.19
C GLN A 719 17.98 -54.96 -13.41
N GLU A 720 17.07 -54.79 -12.46
CA GLU A 720 16.46 -55.86 -11.68
C GLU A 720 15.72 -56.85 -12.59
N ILE A 721 14.86 -56.36 -13.48
CA ILE A 721 14.14 -57.19 -14.44
C ILE A 721 15.09 -57.91 -15.38
N HIS A 722 16.11 -57.21 -15.88
CA HIS A 722 17.10 -57.81 -16.77
C HIS A 722 17.83 -58.97 -16.09
N HIS A 723 18.25 -58.81 -14.83
CA HIS A 723 18.90 -59.87 -14.06
C HIS A 723 17.95 -61.02 -13.78
N TRP A 724 16.70 -60.73 -13.40
CA TRP A 724 15.68 -61.74 -13.18
C TRP A 724 15.40 -62.56 -14.44
N LEU A 725 15.23 -61.92 -15.60
CA LEU A 725 15.00 -62.61 -16.88
C LEU A 725 16.16 -63.53 -17.24
N ASN A 726 17.40 -63.07 -17.07
CA ASN A 726 18.59 -63.91 -17.28
C ASN A 726 18.56 -65.14 -16.36
N ALA A 727 18.20 -64.97 -15.09
CA ALA A 727 18.10 -66.06 -14.13
C ALA A 727 16.99 -67.06 -14.52
N GLN A 728 15.83 -66.58 -14.95
CA GLN A 728 14.73 -67.45 -15.39
C GLN A 728 15.13 -68.28 -16.62
N ILE A 729 15.82 -67.69 -17.60
CA ILE A 729 16.32 -68.42 -18.78
C ILE A 729 17.30 -69.52 -18.35
N LEU A 730 18.20 -69.19 -17.41
CA LEU A 730 19.19 -70.14 -16.90
C LEU A 730 18.53 -71.32 -16.16
N PHE A 731 17.51 -71.07 -15.34
CA PHE A 731 16.87 -72.09 -14.50
C PHE A 731 15.76 -72.89 -15.19
N ARG A 732 15.00 -72.29 -16.11
CA ARG A 732 13.80 -72.92 -16.70
C ARG A 732 14.03 -73.58 -18.07
N SER A 733 15.16 -73.29 -18.73
CA SER A 733 15.44 -73.88 -20.03
C SER A 733 15.85 -75.35 -19.92
N GLN A 734 15.26 -76.22 -20.73
CA GLN A 734 15.75 -77.62 -20.84
C GLN A 734 17.15 -77.69 -21.47
N LEU A 735 17.53 -76.68 -22.26
CA LEU A 735 18.84 -76.60 -22.90
C LEU A 735 19.97 -76.29 -21.90
N THR A 736 19.67 -75.60 -20.78
CA THR A 736 20.68 -75.32 -19.74
C THR A 736 20.97 -76.52 -18.87
N GLY A 737 19.98 -77.38 -18.60
CA GLY A 737 20.20 -78.67 -17.92
C GLY A 737 21.12 -79.60 -18.71
N ASN A 738 20.96 -79.66 -20.04
CA ASN A 738 21.86 -80.43 -20.91
C ASN A 738 23.26 -79.78 -21.05
N ALA A 739 23.38 -78.48 -20.77
CA ALA A 739 24.61 -77.73 -20.88
C ALA A 739 25.57 -77.93 -19.69
N GLU A 740 25.11 -78.46 -18.55
CA GLU A 740 25.93 -78.65 -17.34
C GLU A 740 27.16 -79.55 -17.58
N ILE A 741 27.06 -80.49 -18.52
CA ILE A 741 28.11 -81.45 -18.86
C ILE A 741 28.89 -81.08 -20.14
N THR A 742 28.51 -80.03 -20.87
CA THR A 742 29.14 -79.64 -22.15
C THR A 742 29.93 -78.31 -22.04
N LEU A 743 30.58 -77.90 -23.13
CA LEU A 743 31.33 -76.63 -23.26
C LEU A 743 30.70 -75.75 -24.36
N PRO A 744 30.75 -74.40 -24.22
CA PRO A 744 30.05 -73.47 -25.10
C PRO A 744 30.63 -73.45 -26.52
N THR A 745 29.77 -73.21 -27.51
CA THR A 745 30.14 -73.12 -28.94
C THR A 745 30.28 -71.67 -29.39
N ARG A 746 31.05 -71.42 -30.46
CA ARG A 746 31.29 -70.07 -31.01
C ARG A 746 30.12 -69.46 -31.78
N LYS A 747 29.07 -70.23 -32.05
CA LYS A 747 27.99 -69.85 -33.00
C LYS A 747 26.92 -68.92 -32.39
N ALA A 748 27.01 -68.63 -31.09
CA ALA A 748 26.06 -67.77 -30.39
C ALA A 748 26.52 -66.29 -30.44
N GLU A 749 25.60 -65.35 -30.29
CA GLU A 749 25.96 -63.93 -30.22
C GLU A 749 26.50 -63.55 -28.84
N TRP A 750 25.88 -64.11 -27.81
CA TRP A 750 26.24 -63.93 -26.42
C TRP A 750 25.72 -65.11 -25.59
N MET A 751 26.12 -65.20 -24.33
CA MET A 751 25.74 -66.30 -23.45
C MET A 751 25.35 -65.83 -22.05
N ILE A 752 24.51 -66.61 -21.40
CA ILE A 752 24.20 -66.49 -19.97
C ILE A 752 24.86 -67.67 -19.29
N CYS A 753 25.64 -67.46 -18.24
CA CYS A 753 26.26 -68.56 -17.50
C CYS A 753 26.22 -68.35 -16.00
N SER A 754 26.14 -69.46 -15.28
CA SER A 754 26.39 -69.47 -13.84
C SER A 754 27.86 -69.18 -13.52
N SER A 755 28.14 -68.67 -12.33
CA SER A 755 29.51 -68.51 -11.82
C SER A 755 30.29 -69.83 -11.81
N ASN A 756 29.63 -70.96 -11.52
CA ASN A 756 30.27 -72.27 -11.55
C ASN A 756 30.52 -72.79 -12.97
N ALA A 757 29.63 -72.49 -13.94
CA ALA A 757 29.93 -72.72 -15.36
C ALA A 757 31.15 -71.91 -15.82
N LEU A 758 31.28 -70.65 -15.37
CA LEU A 758 32.43 -69.82 -15.70
C LEU A 758 33.74 -70.40 -15.17
N LYS A 759 33.77 -70.86 -13.90
CA LYS A 759 34.91 -71.58 -13.32
C LYS A 759 35.24 -72.85 -14.11
N LYS A 760 34.22 -73.61 -14.53
CA LYS A 760 34.38 -74.78 -15.39
C LYS A 760 35.03 -74.41 -16.74
N PHE A 761 34.61 -73.31 -17.38
CA PHE A 761 35.23 -72.85 -18.62
C PHE A 761 36.68 -72.42 -18.41
N GLN A 762 36.97 -71.72 -17.32
CA GLN A 762 38.34 -71.34 -16.97
C GLN A 762 39.24 -72.58 -16.77
N ALA A 763 38.74 -73.60 -16.08
CA ALA A 763 39.44 -74.88 -15.92
C ALA A 763 39.69 -75.62 -17.25
N ALA A 764 38.81 -75.41 -18.24
CA ALA A 764 38.96 -75.93 -19.60
C ALA A 764 39.82 -75.04 -20.53
N GLY A 765 40.47 -74.00 -20.00
CA GLY A 765 41.39 -73.13 -20.73
C GLY A 765 40.79 -71.86 -21.35
N PHE A 766 39.53 -71.53 -21.06
CA PHE A 766 38.95 -70.25 -21.48
C PHE A 766 39.47 -69.12 -20.59
N THR A 767 39.62 -67.92 -21.14
CA THR A 767 40.02 -66.73 -20.37
C THR A 767 38.95 -65.65 -20.44
N THR A 768 38.89 -64.78 -19.44
CA THR A 768 37.88 -63.70 -19.37
C THR A 768 38.54 -62.34 -19.42
N SER A 769 38.01 -61.43 -20.24
CA SER A 769 38.42 -60.02 -20.29
C SER A 769 37.18 -59.13 -20.31
N GLY A 770 36.93 -58.42 -19.19
CA GLY A 770 35.66 -57.73 -18.95
C GLY A 770 34.47 -58.70 -19.03
N ARG A 771 33.39 -58.30 -19.73
CA ARG A 771 32.21 -59.16 -19.99
C ARG A 771 32.36 -60.05 -21.23
N LYS A 772 33.58 -60.49 -21.55
CA LYS A 772 33.85 -61.37 -22.69
C LYS A 772 34.62 -62.62 -22.26
N LEU A 773 34.13 -63.76 -22.74
CA LEU A 773 34.83 -65.04 -22.66
C LEU A 773 35.65 -65.19 -23.95
N ILE A 774 36.91 -65.57 -23.83
CA ILE A 774 37.87 -65.77 -24.91
C ILE A 774 38.19 -67.26 -24.98
N TRP A 775 38.18 -67.81 -26.20
CA TRP A 775 38.40 -69.24 -26.43
C TRP A 775 39.86 -69.64 -26.16
N PRO A 776 40.12 -70.91 -25.77
CA PRO A 776 41.47 -71.38 -25.45
C PRO A 776 42.51 -71.24 -26.58
N ASP A 777 42.07 -71.25 -27.84
CA ASP A 777 42.92 -71.06 -29.02
C ASP A 777 43.17 -69.58 -29.37
N GLY A 778 42.61 -68.65 -28.58
CA GLY A 778 42.68 -67.21 -28.81
C GLY A 778 41.87 -66.70 -30.01
N ARG A 779 41.20 -67.59 -30.76
CA ARG A 779 40.46 -67.24 -31.99
C ARG A 779 38.96 -67.12 -31.71
N GLY A 780 38.58 -66.01 -31.11
CA GLY A 780 37.18 -65.63 -30.90
C GLY A 780 36.91 -65.14 -29.48
N SER A 781 35.90 -64.29 -29.35
CA SER A 781 35.40 -63.83 -28.06
C SER A 781 33.88 -63.66 -28.12
N MET A 782 33.20 -63.87 -27.01
CA MET A 782 31.74 -63.81 -26.91
C MET A 782 31.38 -63.08 -25.63
N LYS A 783 30.37 -62.22 -25.72
CA LYS A 783 29.86 -61.54 -24.53
C LYS A 783 29.16 -62.56 -23.64
N PHE A 784 29.41 -62.49 -22.35
CA PHE A 784 28.67 -63.31 -21.38
C PHE A 784 28.04 -62.45 -20.28
N ILE A 785 26.95 -62.95 -19.74
CA ILE A 785 26.29 -62.43 -18.55
C ILE A 785 26.43 -63.50 -17.47
N GLU A 786 27.13 -63.16 -16.40
CA GLU A 786 27.31 -64.03 -15.25
C GLU A 786 26.11 -63.89 -14.29
N ILE A 787 25.60 -65.03 -13.86
CA ILE A 787 24.61 -65.14 -12.79
C ILE A 787 25.24 -65.89 -11.64
N ASN A 788 25.23 -65.30 -10.46
CA ASN A 788 25.72 -65.96 -9.27
C ASN A 788 24.70 -67.00 -8.78
N CYS A 789 24.92 -68.27 -9.11
CA CYS A 789 24.12 -69.39 -8.66
C CYS A 789 24.94 -70.68 -8.61
N ASP A 790 24.46 -71.67 -7.84
CA ASP A 790 25.19 -72.91 -7.56
C ASP A 790 25.22 -73.90 -8.74
N GLY A 791 24.32 -73.75 -9.72
CA GLY A 791 24.27 -74.62 -10.91
C GLY A 791 25.49 -74.48 -11.82
N CYS A 792 25.73 -75.48 -12.67
CA CYS A 792 26.84 -75.48 -13.65
C CYS A 792 26.38 -75.21 -15.09
N GLY A 793 25.11 -74.83 -15.26
CA GLY A 793 24.50 -74.61 -16.57
C GLY A 793 24.91 -73.29 -17.23
N TYR A 794 24.78 -73.25 -18.54
CA TYR A 794 24.86 -72.04 -19.37
C TYR A 794 23.85 -72.09 -20.51
N TYR A 795 23.43 -70.92 -21.00
CA TYR A 795 22.54 -70.75 -22.13
C TYR A 795 23.28 -69.98 -23.24
N LEU A 796 23.27 -70.50 -24.46
CA LEU A 796 23.79 -69.82 -25.64
C LEU A 796 22.67 -69.10 -26.36
N VAL A 797 22.79 -67.79 -26.53
CA VAL A 797 21.79 -66.98 -27.22
C VAL A 797 22.17 -66.83 -28.69
N PHE A 798 21.41 -67.47 -29.57
CA PHE A 798 21.65 -67.47 -31.01
C PHE A 798 20.95 -66.30 -31.72
N SER A 799 21.42 -65.97 -32.93
CA SER A 799 20.84 -64.87 -33.71
C SER A 799 19.39 -65.16 -34.11
N GLY A 800 18.51 -64.19 -33.90
CA GLY A 800 17.06 -64.32 -34.17
C GLY A 800 16.29 -65.22 -33.20
N GLU A 801 16.96 -65.77 -32.17
CA GLU A 801 16.30 -66.62 -31.18
C GLU A 801 15.38 -65.80 -30.27
N SER A 802 14.12 -66.24 -30.17
CA SER A 802 13.16 -65.73 -29.19
C SER A 802 13.26 -66.55 -27.92
N LEU A 803 13.69 -65.93 -26.81
CA LEU A 803 14.14 -66.64 -25.60
C LEU A 803 13.02 -67.02 -24.62
N VAL A 804 11.86 -66.38 -24.72
CA VAL A 804 10.67 -66.60 -23.86
C VAL A 804 9.44 -66.34 -24.75
N LYS A 805 8.30 -67.05 -24.66
CA LYS A 805 7.06 -66.88 -25.48
C LYS A 805 5.80 -66.92 -24.60
N VAL A 806 4.82 -66.01 -24.71
CA VAL A 806 3.52 -66.12 -23.98
C VAL A 806 2.38 -65.17 -24.57
N CYS A 807 1.26 -64.77 -23.87
CA CYS A 807 0.25 -63.68 -24.27
C CYS A 807 -0.19 -62.58 -23.21
N TYR A 808 -0.57 -61.33 -23.60
CA TYR A 808 -1.15 -60.22 -22.76
C TYR A 808 -2.28 -59.41 -23.45
N VAL A 809 -3.14 -58.71 -22.67
CA VAL A 809 -4.26 -57.87 -23.13
C VAL A 809 -3.96 -56.35 -23.02
N HIS A 810 -3.78 -55.76 -24.19
CA HIS A 810 -3.48 -54.37 -24.60
C HIS A 810 -3.81 -53.14 -23.70
N ARG A 811 -2.87 -52.17 -23.68
CA ARG A 811 -3.12 -50.70 -23.77
C ARG A 811 -2.13 -50.11 -24.78
N GLU A 812 -2.63 -49.30 -25.70
CA GLU A 812 -2.06 -49.07 -27.03
C GLU A 812 -0.81 -48.18 -27.13
N SER A 813 -0.28 -47.66 -26.01
CA SER A 813 0.77 -46.63 -26.02
C SER A 813 1.76 -46.61 -24.85
N ALA A 814 1.77 -47.60 -23.95
CA ALA A 814 2.61 -47.59 -22.75
C ALA A 814 3.54 -48.81 -22.65
N LEU A 815 4.69 -48.64 -21.96
CA LEU A 815 5.52 -49.76 -21.52
C LEU A 815 4.67 -50.68 -20.62
N PRO A 816 4.98 -51.99 -20.55
CA PRO A 816 4.19 -52.97 -19.80
C PRO A 816 4.47 -52.88 -18.29
N ILE A 817 4.36 -51.68 -17.73
CA ILE A 817 4.50 -51.42 -16.29
C ILE A 817 3.15 -50.95 -15.76
N SER A 818 2.74 -51.53 -14.63
CA SER A 818 1.73 -50.93 -13.76
C SER A 818 2.43 -50.40 -12.51
N ILE A 819 2.17 -49.15 -12.15
CA ILE A 819 2.62 -48.56 -10.88
C ILE A 819 1.38 -48.30 -10.05
N SER A 820 1.23 -49.05 -8.97
CA SER A 820 0.22 -48.81 -7.95
C SER A 820 0.89 -48.32 -6.67
N PHE A 821 0.14 -47.65 -5.80
CA PHE A 821 0.67 -47.16 -4.53
C PHE A 821 -0.31 -47.41 -3.39
N ALA A 822 0.22 -47.55 -2.18
CA ALA A 822 -0.50 -47.54 -0.93
C ALA A 822 0.07 -46.45 -0.01
N ASP A 823 -0.79 -45.65 0.62
CA ASP A 823 -0.40 -44.64 1.60
C ASP A 823 -0.47 -45.26 3.01
N ASN A 824 0.70 -45.38 3.66
CA ASN A 824 0.80 -45.91 5.02
C ASN A 824 0.87 -44.80 6.08
N GLY A 825 0.68 -43.53 5.71
CA GLY A 825 0.70 -42.38 6.63
C GLY A 825 2.09 -41.79 6.91
N GLU A 826 3.15 -42.60 6.91
CA GLU A 826 4.55 -42.12 7.01
C GLU A 826 5.30 -42.21 5.67
N PHE A 827 5.04 -43.27 4.91
CA PHE A 827 5.63 -43.55 3.61
C PHE A 827 4.53 -43.90 2.61
N VAL A 828 4.82 -43.66 1.34
CA VAL A 828 4.01 -44.17 0.22
C VAL A 828 4.76 -45.35 -0.37
N ASP A 829 4.13 -46.52 -0.28
CA ASP A 829 4.65 -47.74 -0.85
C ASP A 829 4.20 -47.86 -2.29
N PHE A 830 5.15 -47.83 -3.22
CA PHE A 830 4.92 -48.08 -4.63
C PHE A 830 5.16 -49.55 -4.93
N LYS A 831 4.14 -50.17 -5.51
CA LYS A 831 4.23 -51.48 -6.12
C LYS A 831 4.36 -51.28 -7.62
N ILE A 832 5.58 -51.47 -8.12
CA ILE A 832 5.91 -51.41 -9.54
C ILE A 832 5.88 -52.83 -10.08
N GLU A 833 4.96 -53.07 -11.00
CA GLU A 833 4.74 -54.37 -11.62
C GLU A 833 5.18 -54.27 -13.07
N TYR A 834 6.25 -54.98 -13.41
CA TYR A 834 6.63 -55.17 -14.80
C TYR A 834 5.97 -56.43 -15.31
N TYR A 835 5.05 -56.19 -16.23
CA TYR A 835 4.56 -57.16 -17.17
C TYR A 835 5.54 -57.17 -18.33
N VAL A 836 5.73 -58.30 -18.96
CA VAL A 836 6.62 -58.38 -20.12
C VAL A 836 5.77 -58.03 -21.36
N GLY A 837 6.17 -57.07 -22.21
CA GLY A 837 5.30 -56.42 -23.24
C GLY A 837 5.87 -56.18 -24.66
N VAL A 838 4.95 -55.90 -25.61
CA VAL A 838 4.99 -55.92 -27.11
C VAL A 838 5.63 -54.69 -27.78
N ARG A 839 6.16 -54.86 -29.01
CA ARG A 839 6.16 -53.81 -30.06
C ARG A 839 5.37 -54.32 -31.27
N GLN A 840 4.53 -53.43 -31.83
CA GLN A 840 3.71 -53.64 -33.03
C GLN A 840 4.50 -54.19 -34.22
#